data_AF-A0A7W7RNM2-F1
#
_entry.id   AF-A0A7W7RNM2-F1
#
_cell.length_a   1.000
_cell.length_b   1.000
_cell.length_c   1.000
_cell.angle_alpha   90.00
_cell.angle_beta   90.00
_cell.angle_gamma   90.00
#
_symmetry.space_group_name_H-M   'P 1'
#
loop_
_entity.id
_entity.type
_entity.pdbx_description
1 polymer ?
#
loop_
_entity_poly.entity_id
_entity_poly.type
_entity_poly.pdbx_seq_one_letter_code
_entity_poly.pdbx_strand_id
1 'polypeptide(L)'
;MSIPHHSEPDHTPGQPSPHPPPTQDTPQGWLDVGTARRGIWGCGVLAIVGGLLMALLTAVASVGSEDAIEGMVFAGLLVVAAVVGTIVLVTRLPRALSQQGIAVDGSGISLVQRPKWWFRGRTLHVSWGEVRSTGTLPVGEDSAQAMPNLRQFVITLYREPSAANPPTWAKLVPADEQGPYNTPPVEFPRVFVPGEVGSLNQVLEPIAAIRPDLLAEPAGASAPDTPAAAPGTPPQPSGTGTPAQHTPAPAPGWISVRGTRVVEWLAGGFFSVLLASMVLVPAVSLADTFLDTYGSTVVVVSASALVLSVLVALLVALPRYWTTQGIEVDEHGIAVVQRPMWWFRGRTAAIPWQDIDYIARSAGPGNKLVLEVLLYRVDHDLAMPGWAKLVLAGETKWDRTSSRPRVLFTYGHHVIGRLERMLRSARPDLFEVPAVEPGAPHLRGTAEPQWVSMRGPRLAVWILGAVFVCYTDVALTAMSVVAFAEGDWVDAVGGAVGAVVFLGVTGWVVHVAPRMFTHQGVSADVSGITLVQEPALWFAGRTAHIPWPDVRTISQDVLVTGTGKDRRSSALVHLMLHYPDRVTSAPTWASVAPRELQTPPASPTEPLTRITIKPGNRRHARIVGALRAVRPDFFPGA
;
A
#
# COMPACT_ATOMS: atom_id res chain seq x y z
N MET A 1 -8.87 40.76 39.88
CA MET A 1 -8.32 39.56 39.23
C MET A 1 -8.75 39.65 37.77
N SER A 2 -7.84 40.17 36.94
CA SER A 2 -8.15 40.67 35.61
C SER A 2 -7.76 39.63 34.57
N ILE A 3 -8.69 39.27 33.70
CA ILE A 3 -8.51 38.30 32.61
C ILE A 3 -7.71 38.99 31.49
N PRO A 4 -6.62 38.40 30.98
CA PRO A 4 -5.85 39.01 29.91
C PRO A 4 -6.58 38.86 28.56
N HIS A 5 -6.68 39.99 27.84
CA HIS A 5 -7.13 40.08 26.47
C HIS A 5 -6.29 39.20 25.54
N HIS A 6 -6.96 38.34 24.77
CA HIS A 6 -6.37 37.66 23.63
C HIS A 6 -6.20 38.66 22.47
N SER A 7 -4.94 38.82 22.05
CA SER A 7 -4.55 39.55 20.86
C SER A 7 -4.94 38.79 19.59
N GLU A 8 -5.57 39.52 18.68
CA GLU A 8 -5.92 39.14 17.30
C GLU A 8 -4.65 38.75 16.50
N PRO A 9 -4.65 37.67 15.71
CA PRO A 9 -3.51 37.33 14.86
C PRO A 9 -3.46 38.21 13.62
N ASP A 10 -2.31 38.86 13.42
CA ASP A 10 -1.91 39.62 12.23
C ASP A 10 -2.19 38.84 10.93
N HIS A 11 -2.97 39.46 10.04
CA HIS A 11 -3.18 39.00 8.67
C HIS A 11 -1.92 39.25 7.83
N THR A 12 -1.23 38.19 7.44
CA THR A 12 -0.15 38.23 6.45
C THR A 12 -0.72 38.61 5.06
N PRO A 13 -0.27 39.71 4.43
CA PRO A 13 -0.68 40.05 3.08
C PRO A 13 0.13 39.25 2.06
N GLY A 14 -0.53 38.56 1.11
CA GLY A 14 0.12 38.14 -0.13
C GLY A 14 -0.03 36.69 -0.60
N GLN A 15 -1.05 35.94 -0.17
CA GLN A 15 -1.39 34.69 -0.86
C GLN A 15 -2.43 34.98 -1.96
N PRO A 16 -2.12 34.79 -3.26
CA PRO A 16 -3.09 35.03 -4.34
C PRO A 16 -4.30 34.13 -4.10
N SER A 17 -5.47 34.75 -3.96
CA SER A 17 -6.72 34.05 -3.73
C SER A 17 -6.93 33.03 -4.86
N PRO A 18 -7.28 31.77 -4.55
CA PRO A 18 -7.67 30.82 -5.59
C PRO A 18 -8.85 31.41 -6.35
N HIS A 19 -8.70 31.61 -7.66
CA HIS A 19 -9.77 32.10 -8.52
C HIS A 19 -11.05 31.33 -8.23
N PRO A 20 -12.20 32.01 -8.03
CA PRO A 20 -13.48 31.33 -7.87
C PRO A 20 -13.68 30.40 -9.07
N PRO A 21 -14.22 29.18 -8.85
CA PRO A 21 -14.51 28.28 -9.96
C PRO A 21 -15.43 29.00 -10.95
N PRO A 22 -15.14 28.93 -12.26
CA PRO A 22 -15.95 29.59 -13.28
C PRO A 22 -17.41 29.21 -13.10
N THR A 23 -18.28 30.23 -13.11
CA THR A 23 -19.74 30.11 -13.08
C THR A 23 -20.21 29.20 -14.22
N GLN A 24 -21.38 28.59 -14.02
CA GLN A 24 -21.99 27.46 -14.72
C GLN A 24 -22.22 27.58 -16.25
N ASP A 25 -21.57 28.53 -16.93
CA ASP A 25 -21.60 28.60 -18.38
C ASP A 25 -20.75 27.47 -18.94
N THR A 26 -21.39 26.62 -19.74
CA THR A 26 -20.70 25.57 -20.49
C THR A 26 -19.70 26.29 -21.40
N PRO A 27 -18.38 26.10 -21.22
CA PRO A 27 -17.40 26.84 -22.01
C PRO A 27 -17.65 26.56 -23.51
N GLN A 28 -17.60 27.60 -24.33
CA GLN A 28 -17.65 27.44 -25.79
C GLN A 28 -16.58 26.42 -26.19
N GLY A 29 -16.94 25.38 -26.95
CA GLY A 29 -16.02 24.29 -27.30
C GLY A 29 -15.94 23.12 -26.30
N TRP A 30 -16.97 22.90 -25.47
CA TRP A 30 -17.05 21.71 -24.61
C TRP A 30 -17.49 20.45 -25.38
N LEU A 31 -16.62 19.44 -25.46
CA LEU A 31 -16.98 18.10 -25.91
C LEU A 31 -17.20 17.16 -24.73
N ASP A 32 -18.39 16.58 -24.59
CA ASP A 32 -18.68 15.55 -23.59
C ASP A 32 -18.22 14.16 -24.06
N VAL A 33 -17.18 13.65 -23.40
CA VAL A 33 -16.57 12.33 -23.72
C VAL A 33 -17.25 11.19 -22.92
N GLY A 34 -18.21 11.51 -22.04
CA GLY A 34 -18.77 10.58 -21.07
C GLY A 34 -20.12 9.95 -21.44
N THR A 35 -20.78 10.36 -22.52
CA THR A 35 -22.15 9.94 -22.87
C THR A 35 -22.27 8.44 -23.15
N ALA A 36 -21.41 7.87 -24.01
CA ALA A 36 -21.44 6.43 -24.32
C ALA A 36 -21.16 5.55 -23.10
N ARG A 37 -20.30 6.00 -22.18
CA ARG A 37 -19.98 5.26 -20.95
C ARG A 37 -21.16 5.20 -19.99
N ARG A 38 -21.98 6.26 -19.89
CA ARG A 38 -23.13 6.30 -18.96
C ARG A 38 -24.14 5.16 -19.20
N GLY A 39 -24.37 4.79 -20.46
CA GLY A 39 -25.26 3.69 -20.83
C GLY A 39 -24.80 2.33 -20.27
N ILE A 40 -23.51 2.02 -20.38
CA ILE A 40 -22.92 0.77 -19.86
C ILE A 40 -23.13 0.63 -18.34
N TRP A 41 -23.02 1.73 -17.60
CA TRP A 41 -23.26 1.71 -16.15
C TRP A 41 -24.75 1.55 -15.81
N GLY A 42 -25.64 2.12 -16.60
CA GLY A 42 -27.09 1.87 -16.48
C GLY A 42 -27.42 0.38 -16.62
N CYS A 43 -26.87 -0.29 -17.64
CA CYS A 43 -27.00 -1.74 -17.81
C CYS A 43 -26.41 -2.52 -16.64
N GLY A 44 -25.27 -2.08 -16.09
CA GLY A 44 -24.65 -2.70 -14.91
C GLY A 44 -25.53 -2.62 -13.64
N VAL A 45 -26.20 -1.49 -13.41
CA VAL A 45 -27.17 -1.36 -12.30
C VAL A 45 -28.34 -2.32 -12.51
N LEU A 46 -28.92 -2.35 -13.71
CA LEU A 46 -30.03 -3.23 -14.04
C LEU A 46 -29.66 -4.71 -13.87
N ALA A 47 -28.43 -5.11 -14.25
CA ALA A 47 -27.94 -6.47 -14.05
C ALA A 47 -27.82 -6.85 -12.57
N ILE A 48 -27.36 -5.93 -11.70
CA ILE A 48 -27.28 -6.18 -10.25
C ILE A 48 -28.68 -6.32 -9.64
N VAL A 49 -29.59 -5.40 -9.96
CA VAL A 49 -30.98 -5.43 -9.45
C VAL A 49 -31.70 -6.69 -9.95
N GLY A 50 -31.56 -7.01 -11.24
CA GLY A 50 -32.12 -8.23 -11.83
C GLY A 50 -31.53 -9.49 -11.21
N GLY A 51 -30.22 -9.52 -10.97
CA GLY A 51 -29.54 -10.64 -10.29
C GLY A 51 -30.03 -10.87 -8.86
N LEU A 52 -30.21 -9.80 -8.07
CA LEU A 52 -30.78 -9.89 -6.72
C LEU A 52 -32.24 -10.34 -6.73
N LEU A 53 -33.04 -9.81 -7.67
CA LEU A 53 -34.44 -10.20 -7.81
C LEU A 53 -34.55 -11.69 -8.21
N MET A 54 -33.73 -12.14 -9.15
CA MET A 54 -33.65 -13.56 -9.53
C MET A 54 -33.17 -14.44 -8.39
N ALA A 55 -32.19 -13.99 -7.59
CA ALA A 55 -31.73 -14.71 -6.41
C ALA A 55 -32.87 -14.90 -5.40
N LEU A 56 -33.63 -13.83 -5.13
CA LEU A 56 -34.76 -13.86 -4.23
C LEU A 56 -35.87 -14.78 -4.74
N LEU A 57 -36.24 -14.67 -6.02
CA LEU A 57 -37.26 -15.51 -6.63
C LEU A 57 -36.85 -16.99 -6.64
N THR A 58 -35.57 -17.27 -6.91
CA THR A 58 -35.05 -18.66 -6.86
C THR A 58 -35.09 -19.18 -5.44
N ALA A 59 -34.62 -18.40 -4.46
CA ALA A 59 -34.66 -18.78 -3.05
C ALA A 59 -36.10 -19.10 -2.61
N VAL A 60 -37.07 -18.24 -2.93
CA VAL A 60 -38.49 -18.46 -2.59
C VAL A 60 -39.07 -19.69 -3.29
N ALA A 61 -38.79 -19.88 -4.58
CA ALA A 61 -39.28 -21.02 -5.35
C ALA A 61 -38.68 -22.36 -4.88
N SER A 62 -37.48 -22.31 -4.31
CA SER A 62 -36.75 -23.47 -3.79
C SER A 62 -37.17 -23.88 -2.37
N VAL A 63 -37.98 -23.08 -1.68
CA VAL A 63 -38.49 -23.45 -0.34
C VAL A 63 -39.54 -24.56 -0.50
N GLY A 64 -39.17 -25.79 -0.11
CA GLY A 64 -40.06 -26.96 -0.10
C GLY A 64 -39.97 -27.89 -1.31
N SER A 65 -39.05 -27.65 -2.26
CA SER A 65 -38.75 -28.56 -3.38
C SER A 65 -37.63 -29.55 -3.03
N GLU A 66 -37.60 -30.72 -3.67
CA GLU A 66 -36.43 -31.63 -3.61
C GLU A 66 -35.15 -30.93 -4.12
N ASP A 67 -35.29 -29.99 -5.05
CA ASP A 67 -34.18 -29.16 -5.58
C ASP A 67 -33.85 -27.94 -4.71
N ALA A 68 -34.30 -27.90 -3.45
CA ALA A 68 -34.14 -26.75 -2.56
C ALA A 68 -32.68 -26.30 -2.44
N ILE A 69 -31.78 -27.29 -2.42
CA ILE A 69 -30.35 -27.09 -2.26
C ILE A 69 -29.73 -26.42 -3.49
N GLU A 70 -30.04 -26.91 -4.70
CA GLU A 70 -29.54 -26.32 -5.94
C GLU A 70 -30.04 -24.88 -6.10
N GLY A 71 -31.31 -24.64 -5.78
CA GLY A 71 -31.93 -23.31 -5.79
C GLY A 71 -31.26 -22.35 -4.80
N MET A 72 -30.97 -22.79 -3.58
CA MET A 72 -30.29 -21.98 -2.57
C MET A 72 -28.82 -21.68 -2.94
N VAL A 73 -28.10 -22.65 -3.51
CA VAL A 73 -26.72 -22.42 -4.01
C VAL A 73 -26.71 -21.39 -5.13
N PHE A 74 -27.63 -21.53 -6.10
CA PHE A 74 -27.75 -20.58 -7.20
C PHE A 74 -28.12 -19.18 -6.70
N ALA A 75 -29.06 -19.07 -5.76
CA ALA A 75 -29.41 -17.81 -5.12
C ALA A 75 -28.21 -17.18 -4.39
N GLY A 76 -27.45 -17.98 -3.63
CA GLY A 76 -26.23 -17.54 -2.96
C GLY A 76 -25.18 -16.98 -3.93
N LEU A 77 -24.94 -17.67 -5.04
CA LEU A 77 -24.02 -17.20 -6.10
C LEU A 77 -24.48 -15.87 -6.71
N LEU A 78 -25.78 -15.71 -6.96
CA LEU A 78 -26.34 -14.46 -7.48
C LEU A 78 -26.21 -13.31 -6.47
N VAL A 79 -26.40 -13.56 -5.17
CA VAL A 79 -26.16 -12.56 -4.11
C VAL A 79 -24.69 -12.15 -4.07
N VAL A 80 -23.77 -13.11 -4.13
CA VAL A 80 -22.32 -12.80 -4.17
C VAL A 80 -21.99 -11.97 -5.42
N ALA A 81 -22.48 -12.38 -6.59
CA ALA A 81 -22.28 -11.64 -7.84
C ALA A 81 -22.85 -10.21 -7.75
N ALA A 82 -24.01 -10.04 -7.13
CA ALA A 82 -24.63 -8.74 -6.92
C ALA A 82 -23.86 -7.87 -5.91
N VAL A 83 -23.32 -8.43 -4.83
CA VAL A 83 -22.48 -7.70 -3.87
C VAL A 83 -21.19 -7.25 -4.54
N VAL A 84 -20.50 -8.14 -5.27
CA VAL A 84 -19.30 -7.79 -6.03
C VAL A 84 -19.62 -6.71 -7.09
N GLY A 85 -20.72 -6.90 -7.82
CA GLY A 85 -21.23 -5.92 -8.77
C GLY A 85 -21.50 -4.56 -8.12
N THR A 86 -22.13 -4.54 -6.95
CA THR A 86 -22.43 -3.33 -6.19
C THR A 86 -21.15 -2.63 -5.73
N ILE A 87 -20.14 -3.37 -5.27
CA ILE A 87 -18.84 -2.79 -4.88
C ILE A 87 -18.16 -2.17 -6.11
N VAL A 88 -18.13 -2.87 -7.25
CA VAL A 88 -17.59 -2.33 -8.50
C VAL A 88 -18.37 -1.09 -8.93
N LEU A 89 -19.70 -1.15 -8.85
CA LEU A 89 -20.60 -0.04 -9.16
C LEU A 89 -20.28 1.16 -8.27
N VAL A 90 -20.44 1.06 -6.95
CA VAL A 90 -20.15 2.13 -5.99
C VAL A 90 -18.74 2.68 -6.24
N THR A 91 -17.72 1.84 -6.33
CA THR A 91 -16.35 2.35 -6.48
C THR A 91 -16.04 3.04 -7.82
N ARG A 92 -16.74 2.71 -8.90
CA ARG A 92 -16.46 3.24 -10.26
C ARG A 92 -17.52 4.20 -10.79
N LEU A 93 -18.75 4.11 -10.32
CA LEU A 93 -19.90 4.91 -10.74
C LEU A 93 -19.67 6.41 -10.58
N PRO A 94 -19.09 6.96 -9.48
CA PRO A 94 -18.80 8.39 -9.40
C PRO A 94 -17.86 8.85 -10.53
N ARG A 95 -16.90 8.01 -10.92
CA ARG A 95 -16.00 8.33 -12.04
C ARG A 95 -16.75 8.26 -13.35
N ALA A 96 -17.53 7.22 -13.56
CA ALA A 96 -18.28 7.04 -14.80
C ALA A 96 -19.33 8.11 -15.04
N LEU A 97 -19.98 8.57 -13.98
CA LEU A 97 -21.03 9.59 -14.01
C LEU A 97 -20.49 11.01 -13.82
N SER A 98 -19.19 11.17 -13.58
CA SER A 98 -18.57 12.50 -13.60
C SER A 98 -18.73 13.10 -14.98
N GLN A 99 -18.91 14.42 -15.05
CA GLN A 99 -18.90 15.13 -16.32
C GLN A 99 -17.46 15.11 -16.85
N GLN A 100 -17.27 14.53 -18.03
CA GLN A 100 -15.96 14.32 -18.64
C GLN A 100 -15.95 15.06 -19.97
N GLY A 101 -14.90 15.82 -20.24
CA GLY A 101 -14.83 16.50 -21.52
C GLY A 101 -13.54 17.25 -21.78
N ILE A 102 -13.47 17.75 -23.00
CA ILE A 102 -12.41 18.63 -23.48
C ILE A 102 -13.02 20.02 -23.56
N ALA A 103 -12.39 21.00 -22.92
CA ALA A 103 -12.69 22.41 -23.13
C ALA A 103 -11.52 23.04 -23.89
N VAL A 104 -11.82 23.79 -24.93
CA VAL A 104 -10.85 24.56 -25.72
C VAL A 104 -11.18 26.03 -25.54
N ASP A 105 -10.22 26.82 -25.08
CA ASP A 105 -10.42 28.26 -24.84
C ASP A 105 -9.18 29.06 -25.27
N GLY A 106 -9.21 30.38 -25.07
CA GLY A 106 -8.10 31.26 -25.42
C GLY A 106 -6.80 31.03 -24.64
N SER A 107 -6.83 30.27 -23.53
CA SER A 107 -5.66 29.98 -22.70
C SER A 107 -5.01 28.62 -23.03
N GLY A 108 -5.80 27.65 -23.53
CA GLY A 108 -5.26 26.35 -23.93
C GLY A 108 -6.31 25.27 -24.14
N ILE A 109 -5.87 24.03 -23.93
CA ILE A 109 -6.72 22.83 -23.97
C ILE A 109 -6.83 22.27 -22.55
N SER A 110 -8.06 22.18 -22.04
CA SER A 110 -8.36 21.63 -20.72
C SER A 110 -9.06 20.29 -20.84
N LEU A 111 -8.42 19.21 -20.36
CA LEU A 111 -9.04 17.91 -20.19
C LEU A 111 -9.64 17.84 -18.79
N VAL A 112 -10.96 17.82 -18.70
CA VAL A 112 -11.70 17.97 -17.44
C VAL A 112 -12.48 16.70 -17.11
N GLN A 113 -12.34 16.26 -15.87
CA GLN A 113 -13.15 15.23 -15.24
C GLN A 113 -13.68 15.81 -13.92
N ARG A 114 -14.92 16.29 -13.91
CA ARG A 114 -15.45 17.02 -12.75
C ARG A 114 -15.60 16.12 -11.51
N PRO A 115 -15.44 16.67 -10.30
CA PRO A 115 -15.71 15.91 -9.09
C PRO A 115 -17.17 15.44 -9.04
N LYS A 116 -17.40 14.23 -8.51
CA LYS A 116 -18.75 13.71 -8.23
C LYS A 116 -18.72 12.77 -7.04
N TRP A 117 -19.58 13.04 -6.06
CA TRP A 117 -19.65 12.31 -4.79
C TRP A 117 -18.26 12.26 -4.12
N TRP A 118 -17.65 11.08 -3.97
CA TRP A 118 -16.30 10.91 -3.40
C TRP A 118 -15.16 10.93 -4.43
N PHE A 119 -15.46 11.03 -5.73
CA PHE A 119 -14.44 11.24 -6.74
C PHE A 119 -14.06 12.73 -6.79
N ARG A 120 -12.81 13.05 -6.47
CA ARG A 120 -12.30 14.43 -6.37
C ARG A 120 -12.12 15.17 -7.70
N GLY A 121 -12.42 14.54 -8.82
CA GLY A 121 -12.16 15.11 -10.14
C GLY A 121 -10.68 15.05 -10.53
N ARG A 122 -10.41 15.35 -11.80
CA ARG A 122 -9.07 15.50 -12.38
C ARG A 122 -9.15 16.53 -13.50
N THR A 123 -8.19 17.44 -13.54
CA THR A 123 -8.06 18.41 -14.61
C THR A 123 -6.61 18.41 -15.08
N LEU A 124 -6.42 18.38 -16.40
CA LEU A 124 -5.14 18.64 -17.04
C LEU A 124 -5.37 19.83 -17.98
N HIS A 125 -4.83 20.98 -17.60
CA HIS A 125 -4.76 22.15 -18.47
C HIS A 125 -3.41 22.16 -19.16
N VAL A 126 -3.43 22.31 -20.48
CA VAL A 126 -2.23 22.46 -21.31
C VAL A 126 -2.33 23.82 -21.98
N SER A 127 -1.42 24.72 -21.61
CA SER A 127 -1.41 26.06 -22.19
C SER A 127 -1.02 26.00 -23.68
N TRP A 128 -1.48 26.96 -24.48
CA TRP A 128 -1.13 27.02 -25.90
C TRP A 128 0.38 27.10 -26.18
N GLY A 129 1.19 27.59 -25.22
CA GLY A 129 2.65 27.61 -25.33
C GLY A 129 3.31 26.25 -25.08
N GLU A 130 2.58 25.30 -24.50
CA GLU A 130 3.06 23.93 -24.26
C GLU A 130 2.64 22.96 -25.37
N VAL A 131 1.60 23.31 -26.14
CA VAL A 131 1.14 22.52 -27.28
C VAL A 131 2.04 22.78 -28.49
N ARG A 132 2.67 21.72 -28.98
CA ARG A 132 3.45 21.73 -30.21
C ARG A 132 2.59 21.44 -31.45
N SER A 133 1.72 20.45 -31.35
CA SER A 133 0.80 20.10 -32.43
C SER A 133 -0.39 19.32 -31.88
N THR A 134 -1.50 19.39 -32.61
CA THR A 134 -2.71 18.61 -32.35
C THR A 134 -3.11 17.85 -33.62
N GLY A 135 -3.63 16.65 -33.48
CA GLY A 135 -4.07 15.86 -34.62
C GLY A 135 -4.90 14.65 -34.22
N THR A 136 -5.28 13.84 -35.21
CA THR A 136 -5.95 12.56 -34.97
C THR A 136 -5.17 11.41 -35.57
N LEU A 137 -5.02 10.32 -34.82
CA LEU A 137 -4.45 9.07 -35.32
C LEU A 137 -5.54 8.00 -35.41
N PRO A 138 -5.54 7.14 -36.46
CA PRO A 138 -6.38 5.95 -36.50
C PRO A 138 -6.00 4.99 -35.36
N VAL A 139 -6.98 4.29 -34.79
CA VAL A 139 -6.71 3.28 -33.75
C VAL A 139 -6.48 1.92 -34.38
N GLY A 140 -5.25 1.40 -34.30
CA GLY A 140 -4.94 0.00 -34.63
C GLY A 140 -4.61 -0.29 -36.10
N GLU A 141 -3.77 0.53 -36.72
CA GLU A 141 -3.41 0.43 -38.14
C GLU A 141 -2.80 -0.94 -38.54
N ASP A 142 -2.06 -1.59 -37.63
CA ASP A 142 -1.44 -2.91 -37.85
C ASP A 142 -2.33 -4.11 -37.52
N SER A 143 -3.56 -3.90 -37.03
CA SER A 143 -4.42 -4.98 -36.56
C SER A 143 -5.57 -5.21 -37.53
N ALA A 144 -5.80 -6.45 -37.95
CA ALA A 144 -6.97 -6.89 -38.75
C ALA A 144 -8.35 -6.61 -38.09
N GLN A 145 -8.37 -5.88 -36.97
CA GLN A 145 -9.51 -5.46 -36.17
C GLN A 145 -9.59 -3.92 -36.04
N ALA A 146 -9.03 -3.16 -37.00
CA ALA A 146 -9.18 -1.71 -37.02
C ALA A 146 -10.67 -1.33 -36.97
N MET A 147 -11.08 -0.59 -35.94
CA MET A 147 -12.43 -0.05 -35.85
C MET A 147 -12.48 1.25 -36.66
N PRO A 148 -13.15 1.29 -37.82
CA PRO A 148 -13.03 2.39 -38.79
C PRO A 148 -13.45 3.75 -38.23
N ASN A 149 -14.29 3.77 -37.19
CA ASN A 149 -14.85 5.00 -36.61
C ASN A 149 -14.09 5.49 -35.37
N LEU A 150 -13.14 4.71 -34.85
CA LEU A 150 -12.40 5.09 -33.65
C LEU A 150 -11.10 5.79 -34.04
N ARG A 151 -10.93 7.03 -33.57
CA ARG A 151 -9.67 7.78 -33.68
C ARG A 151 -9.17 8.20 -32.31
N GLN A 152 -7.90 8.52 -32.22
CA GLN A 152 -7.30 9.12 -31.04
C GLN A 152 -6.95 10.55 -31.37
N PHE A 153 -7.48 11.49 -30.60
CA PHE A 153 -6.97 12.85 -30.57
C PHE A 153 -5.64 12.87 -29.82
N VAL A 154 -4.61 13.43 -30.46
CA VAL A 154 -3.24 13.46 -29.96
C VAL A 154 -2.82 14.90 -29.77
N ILE A 155 -2.37 15.22 -28.56
CA ILE A 155 -1.77 16.51 -28.22
C ILE A 155 -0.28 16.28 -27.99
N THR A 156 0.56 16.76 -28.90
CA THR A 156 2.02 16.70 -28.75
C THR A 156 2.48 17.92 -27.96
N LEU A 157 3.31 17.70 -26.95
CA LEU A 157 3.74 18.73 -26.00
C LEU A 157 5.23 19.03 -26.14
N TYR A 158 5.64 20.27 -25.91
CA TYR A 158 7.07 20.62 -25.83
C TYR A 158 7.77 20.02 -24.62
N ARG A 159 7.04 19.86 -23.50
CA ARG A 159 7.55 19.35 -22.23
C ARG A 159 6.49 18.55 -21.49
N GLU A 160 6.91 17.64 -20.61
CA GLU A 160 5.97 16.91 -19.76
C GLU A 160 5.34 17.87 -18.73
N PRO A 161 4.02 17.85 -18.51
CA PRO A 161 3.39 18.73 -17.53
C PRO A 161 3.85 18.37 -16.11
N SER A 162 4.41 19.34 -15.39
CA SER A 162 5.13 19.16 -14.12
C SER A 162 4.30 18.65 -12.92
N ALA A 163 2.96 18.66 -12.99
CA ALA A 163 2.11 18.26 -11.86
C ALA A 163 0.80 17.55 -12.22
N ALA A 164 0.59 17.18 -13.49
CA ALA A 164 -0.75 16.82 -13.95
C ALA A 164 -0.97 15.31 -14.04
N ASN A 165 -1.91 14.81 -13.25
CA ASN A 165 -2.52 13.50 -13.50
C ASN A 165 -3.62 13.69 -14.55
N PRO A 166 -3.45 13.23 -15.81
CA PRO A 166 -4.51 13.35 -16.80
C PRO A 166 -5.80 12.68 -16.30
N PRO A 167 -6.98 13.13 -16.79
CA PRO A 167 -8.23 12.41 -16.61
C PRO A 167 -8.09 10.94 -16.94
N THR A 168 -8.86 10.06 -16.28
CA THR A 168 -8.71 8.60 -16.45
C THR A 168 -9.00 8.08 -17.86
N TRP A 169 -9.60 8.91 -18.71
CA TRP A 169 -9.89 8.64 -20.11
C TRP A 169 -8.83 9.18 -21.06
N ALA A 170 -7.84 9.92 -20.56
CA ALA A 170 -6.69 10.41 -21.33
C ALA A 170 -5.41 9.71 -20.85
N LYS A 171 -4.45 9.50 -21.76
CA LYS A 171 -3.16 8.88 -21.45
C LYS A 171 -2.04 9.83 -21.84
N LEU A 172 -1.28 10.30 -20.84
CA LEU A 172 0.00 10.97 -21.05
C LEU A 172 1.08 9.91 -21.27
N VAL A 173 1.82 10.03 -22.35
CA VAL A 173 2.94 9.17 -22.72
C VAL A 173 4.19 10.05 -22.77
N PRO A 174 5.22 9.75 -21.95
CA PRO A 174 6.49 10.46 -21.99
C PRO A 174 7.16 10.41 -23.37
N ALA A 175 8.13 11.29 -23.59
CA ALA A 175 9.05 11.18 -24.71
C ALA A 175 9.68 9.78 -24.75
N ASP A 176 9.95 9.28 -25.95
CA ASP A 176 10.61 8.00 -26.22
C ASP A 176 9.88 6.73 -25.72
N GLU A 177 8.68 6.87 -25.16
CA GLU A 177 7.83 5.74 -24.79
C GLU A 177 6.85 5.39 -25.92
N GLN A 178 6.63 4.09 -26.12
CA GLN A 178 5.64 3.60 -27.07
C GLN A 178 4.22 4.00 -26.61
N GLY A 179 3.48 4.65 -27.50
CA GLY A 179 2.11 5.05 -27.26
C GLY A 179 1.14 3.87 -27.19
N PRO A 180 -0.13 4.11 -26.83
CA PRO A 180 -1.15 3.08 -26.92
C PRO A 180 -1.30 2.60 -28.38
N TYR A 181 -1.75 1.35 -28.56
CA TYR A 181 -1.95 0.74 -29.88
C TYR A 181 -0.70 0.75 -30.77
N ASN A 182 0.46 0.47 -30.16
CA ASN A 182 1.76 0.38 -30.81
C ASN A 182 2.24 1.66 -31.51
N THR A 183 1.65 2.83 -31.20
CA THR A 183 2.10 4.10 -31.76
C THR A 183 3.60 4.27 -31.48
N PRO A 184 4.44 4.50 -32.50
CA PRO A 184 5.90 4.51 -32.33
C PRO A 184 6.33 5.59 -31.34
N PRO A 185 7.42 5.37 -30.58
CA PRO A 185 7.98 6.39 -29.70
C PRO A 185 8.36 7.63 -30.50
N VAL A 186 8.19 8.81 -29.89
CA VAL A 186 8.58 10.08 -30.49
C VAL A 186 9.31 10.91 -29.43
N GLU A 187 10.12 11.85 -29.90
CA GLU A 187 10.96 12.72 -29.07
C GLU A 187 10.17 13.60 -28.09
N PHE A 188 8.87 13.81 -28.34
CA PHE A 188 8.03 14.71 -27.56
C PHE A 188 6.95 13.96 -26.76
N PRO A 189 6.65 14.40 -25.52
CA PRO A 189 5.55 13.84 -24.75
C PRO A 189 4.21 14.05 -25.47
N ARG A 190 3.30 13.08 -25.35
CA ARG A 190 1.99 13.08 -26.02
C ARG A 190 0.86 12.78 -25.06
N VAL A 191 -0.27 13.46 -25.23
CA VAL A 191 -1.54 13.12 -24.57
C VAL A 191 -2.50 12.52 -25.59
N PHE A 192 -2.92 11.28 -25.35
CA PHE A 192 -3.87 10.55 -26.18
C PHE A 192 -5.26 10.60 -25.56
N VAL A 193 -6.25 11.00 -26.36
CA VAL A 193 -7.66 10.99 -26.00
C VAL A 193 -8.43 10.14 -27.02
N PRO A 194 -9.03 9.00 -26.61
CA PRO A 194 -9.86 8.20 -27.50
C PRO A 194 -11.18 8.91 -27.79
N GLY A 195 -11.62 8.91 -29.05
CA GLY A 195 -12.89 9.51 -29.46
C GLY A 195 -13.39 9.01 -30.81
N GLU A 196 -14.68 9.23 -31.07
CA GLU A 196 -15.26 9.00 -32.40
C GLU A 196 -14.92 10.18 -33.31
N VAL A 197 -14.72 9.93 -34.61
CA VAL A 197 -14.32 10.96 -35.60
C VAL A 197 -15.22 12.19 -35.54
N GLY A 198 -16.55 12.01 -35.50
CA GLY A 198 -17.51 13.11 -35.44
C GLY A 198 -17.37 13.97 -34.18
N SER A 199 -17.14 13.33 -33.04
CA SER A 199 -16.92 14.01 -31.76
C SER A 199 -15.58 14.75 -31.74
N LEU A 200 -14.52 14.17 -32.30
CA LEU A 200 -13.21 14.81 -32.36
C LEU A 200 -13.21 16.06 -33.27
N ASN A 201 -13.98 16.06 -34.35
CA ASN A 201 -14.12 17.23 -35.21
C ASN A 201 -14.69 18.45 -34.46
N GLN A 202 -15.60 18.23 -33.50
CA GLN A 202 -16.14 19.31 -32.65
C GLN A 202 -15.09 19.94 -31.73
N VAL A 203 -13.96 19.26 -31.49
CA VAL A 203 -12.82 19.78 -30.72
C VAL A 203 -11.80 20.43 -31.63
N LEU A 204 -11.55 19.83 -32.80
CA LEU A 204 -10.60 20.39 -33.77
C LEU A 204 -11.08 21.72 -34.35
N GLU A 205 -12.38 21.93 -34.54
CA GLU A 205 -12.92 23.17 -35.09
C GLU A 205 -12.64 24.40 -34.19
N PRO A 206 -12.90 24.39 -32.87
CA PRO A 206 -12.45 25.44 -31.96
C PRO A 206 -10.93 25.64 -31.94
N ILE A 207 -10.15 24.55 -32.03
CA ILE A 207 -8.68 24.65 -32.12
C ILE A 207 -8.28 25.35 -33.42
N ALA A 208 -8.92 25.02 -34.54
CA ALA A 208 -8.70 25.67 -35.84
C ALA A 208 -8.98 27.17 -35.79
N ALA A 209 -10.03 27.56 -35.06
CA ALA A 209 -10.44 28.95 -34.93
C ALA A 209 -9.46 29.77 -34.08
N ILE A 210 -8.87 29.19 -33.03
CA ILE A 210 -7.98 29.90 -32.09
C ILE A 210 -6.51 29.80 -32.52
N ARG A 211 -6.07 28.62 -32.96
CA ARG A 211 -4.68 28.27 -33.32
C ARG A 211 -4.64 27.35 -34.55
N PRO A 212 -4.94 27.87 -35.76
CA PRO A 212 -4.90 27.07 -36.99
C PRO A 212 -3.51 26.49 -37.30
N ASP A 213 -2.44 27.12 -36.79
CA ASP A 213 -1.06 26.67 -36.91
C ASP A 213 -0.76 25.36 -36.18
N LEU A 214 -1.56 25.00 -35.17
CA LEU A 214 -1.38 23.76 -34.40
C LEU A 214 -2.05 22.54 -35.02
N LEU A 215 -2.88 22.73 -36.05
CA LEU A 215 -3.47 21.66 -36.85
C LEU A 215 -2.48 21.20 -37.92
N ALA A 216 -1.38 20.61 -37.47
CA ALA A 216 -0.46 19.93 -38.37
C ALA A 216 -1.04 18.55 -38.71
N GLU A 217 -0.99 18.18 -39.98
CA GLU A 217 -1.12 16.78 -40.38
C GLU A 217 0.00 16.01 -39.62
N PRO A 218 -0.33 14.98 -38.83
CA PRO A 218 0.66 14.29 -37.99
C PRO A 218 1.79 13.83 -38.90
N ALA A 219 2.93 14.51 -38.79
CA ALA A 219 4.08 14.34 -39.66
C ALA A 219 4.63 12.92 -39.52
N GLY A 220 4.08 12.02 -40.32
CA GLY A 220 4.52 10.64 -40.47
C GLY A 220 5.29 10.38 -41.76
N ALA A 221 5.57 11.39 -42.60
CA ALA A 221 6.09 11.12 -43.96
C ALA A 221 7.23 12.02 -44.46
N SER A 222 7.74 12.98 -43.70
CA SER A 222 8.91 13.75 -44.14
C SER A 222 9.87 13.93 -42.99
N ALA A 223 10.85 13.03 -42.94
CA ALA A 223 12.07 13.28 -42.17
C ALA A 223 12.58 14.68 -42.52
N PRO A 224 12.97 15.50 -41.53
CA PRO A 224 13.61 16.76 -41.84
C PRO A 224 14.89 16.45 -42.62
N ASP A 225 14.95 16.90 -43.87
CA ASP A 225 16.18 16.87 -44.65
C ASP A 225 17.28 17.53 -43.82
N THR A 226 18.28 16.72 -43.47
CA THR A 226 19.47 17.11 -42.71
C THR A 226 20.05 18.40 -43.30
N PRO A 227 20.15 19.51 -42.54
CA PRO A 227 20.81 20.70 -43.04
C PRO A 227 22.28 20.37 -43.32
N ALA A 228 22.73 20.62 -44.54
CA ALA A 228 24.11 20.46 -44.95
C ALA A 228 25.05 21.22 -44.00
N ALA A 229 26.07 20.51 -43.51
CA ALA A 229 27.07 21.02 -42.60
C ALA A 229 27.74 22.29 -43.14
N ALA A 230 27.69 23.38 -42.36
CA ALA A 230 28.52 24.56 -42.58
C ALA A 230 29.93 24.32 -41.99
N PRO A 231 31.01 24.47 -42.77
CA PRO A 231 32.37 24.31 -42.28
C PRO A 231 32.91 25.63 -41.70
N GLY A 232 33.43 25.56 -40.47
CA GLY A 232 34.38 26.54 -39.94
C GLY A 232 33.89 27.29 -38.70
N THR A 233 34.28 26.79 -37.52
CA THR A 233 34.37 27.62 -36.31
C THR A 233 35.78 27.43 -35.71
N PRO A 234 36.55 28.51 -35.43
CA PRO A 234 37.90 28.41 -34.91
C PRO A 234 37.97 28.03 -33.42
N PRO A 235 39.11 27.50 -32.94
CA PRO A 235 39.27 26.98 -31.58
C PRO A 235 39.30 28.11 -30.54
N GLN A 236 38.46 27.97 -29.51
CA GLN A 236 38.36 28.93 -28.41
C GLN A 236 39.38 28.57 -27.29
N PRO A 237 40.05 29.56 -26.66
CA PRO A 237 41.15 29.30 -25.74
C PRO A 237 40.69 28.80 -24.37
N SER A 238 41.45 27.83 -23.85
CA SER A 238 41.32 27.20 -22.54
C SER A 238 41.51 28.19 -21.39
N GLY A 239 40.41 28.75 -20.88
CA GLY A 239 40.37 29.55 -19.65
C GLY A 239 40.08 28.66 -18.44
N THR A 240 41.10 28.48 -17.61
CA THR A 240 41.11 27.75 -16.33
C THR A 240 40.20 28.43 -15.30
N GLY A 241 39.21 27.68 -14.82
CA GLY A 241 38.33 28.11 -13.73
C GLY A 241 36.94 27.55 -13.94
N THR A 242 36.76 26.23 -13.78
CA THR A 242 35.44 25.59 -13.79
C THR A 242 34.67 26.14 -12.58
N PRO A 243 33.69 27.05 -12.74
CA PRO A 243 32.79 27.36 -11.64
C PRO A 243 32.14 26.05 -11.23
N ALA A 244 32.08 25.76 -9.93
CA ALA A 244 31.44 24.57 -9.39
C ALA A 244 30.08 24.41 -10.08
N GLN A 245 30.01 23.45 -11.01
CA GLN A 245 28.81 23.17 -11.78
C GLN A 245 27.72 22.90 -10.74
N HIS A 246 26.80 23.84 -10.57
CA HIS A 246 25.59 23.60 -9.82
C HIS A 246 24.85 22.53 -10.59
N THR A 247 25.01 21.28 -10.16
CA THR A 247 24.22 20.16 -10.65
C THR A 247 22.76 20.58 -10.51
N PRO A 248 22.01 20.71 -11.61
CA PRO A 248 20.63 21.19 -11.56
C PRO A 248 19.84 20.31 -10.60
N ALA A 249 19.03 20.95 -9.76
CA ALA A 249 18.20 20.24 -8.79
C ALA A 249 17.37 19.16 -9.51
N PRO A 250 17.31 17.94 -8.97
CA PRO A 250 16.62 16.84 -9.62
C PRO A 250 15.14 17.19 -9.81
N ALA A 251 14.63 16.99 -11.02
CA ALA A 251 13.22 17.23 -11.30
C ALA A 251 12.36 16.28 -10.43
N PRO A 252 11.33 16.80 -9.74
CA PRO A 252 10.48 15.96 -8.91
C PRO A 252 9.79 14.88 -9.75
N GLY A 253 9.97 13.62 -9.36
CA GLY A 253 9.48 12.46 -10.09
C GLY A 253 8.54 11.62 -9.23
N TRP A 254 7.42 11.15 -9.82
CA TRP A 254 6.46 10.26 -9.16
C TRP A 254 6.30 8.95 -9.92
N ILE A 255 6.48 7.82 -9.24
CA ILE A 255 6.19 6.49 -9.78
C ILE A 255 5.07 5.84 -8.99
N SER A 256 3.93 5.65 -9.66
CA SER A 256 2.79 4.89 -9.11
C SER A 256 3.09 3.40 -9.07
N VAL A 257 2.96 2.77 -7.90
CA VAL A 257 3.11 1.32 -7.70
C VAL A 257 1.76 0.60 -7.59
N ARG A 258 0.65 1.32 -7.81
CA ARG A 258 -0.72 0.83 -7.62
C ARG A 258 -1.11 -0.31 -8.58
N GLY A 259 -0.66 -0.25 -9.84
CA GLY A 259 -1.19 -1.08 -10.92
C GLY A 259 -1.06 -2.58 -10.66
N THR A 260 0.13 -3.03 -10.22
CA THR A 260 0.41 -4.44 -9.93
C THR A 260 -0.35 -4.96 -8.70
N ARG A 261 -0.50 -4.12 -7.67
CA ARG A 261 -1.18 -4.45 -6.41
C ARG A 261 -2.69 -4.67 -6.57
N VAL A 262 -3.35 -3.93 -7.46
CA VAL A 262 -4.79 -4.12 -7.71
C VAL A 262 -5.06 -5.50 -8.32
N VAL A 263 -4.19 -5.99 -9.20
CA VAL A 263 -4.31 -7.33 -9.80
C VAL A 263 -4.12 -8.41 -8.74
N GLU A 264 -3.10 -8.28 -7.88
CA GLU A 264 -2.88 -9.21 -6.76
C GLU A 264 -4.10 -9.28 -5.82
N TRP A 265 -4.72 -8.13 -5.54
CA TRP A 265 -5.94 -8.08 -4.72
C TRP A 265 -7.14 -8.74 -5.41
N LEU A 266 -7.34 -8.49 -6.70
CA LEU A 266 -8.41 -9.14 -7.47
C LEU A 266 -8.20 -10.66 -7.51
N ALA A 267 -6.97 -11.11 -7.74
CA ALA A 267 -6.62 -12.53 -7.72
C ALA A 267 -6.84 -13.15 -6.33
N GLY A 268 -6.41 -12.46 -5.27
CA GLY A 268 -6.62 -12.90 -3.88
C GLY A 268 -8.09 -12.93 -3.50
N GLY A 269 -8.89 -11.96 -3.94
CA GLY A 269 -10.34 -11.94 -3.76
C GLY A 269 -11.03 -13.07 -4.51
N PHE A 270 -10.69 -13.26 -5.79
CA PHE A 270 -11.18 -14.37 -6.59
C PHE A 270 -10.83 -15.72 -5.95
N PHE A 271 -9.58 -15.92 -5.52
CA PHE A 271 -9.14 -17.16 -4.87
C PHE A 271 -9.85 -17.36 -3.52
N SER A 272 -10.11 -16.28 -2.77
CA SER A 272 -10.82 -16.38 -1.48
C SER A 272 -12.29 -16.74 -1.69
N VAL A 273 -12.94 -16.20 -2.73
CA VAL A 273 -14.30 -16.59 -3.13
C VAL A 273 -14.32 -18.02 -3.64
N LEU A 274 -13.34 -18.43 -4.45
CA LEU A 274 -13.19 -19.80 -4.94
C LEU A 274 -13.01 -20.78 -3.78
N LEU A 275 -12.11 -20.48 -2.84
CA LEU A 275 -11.87 -21.31 -1.67
C LEU A 275 -13.12 -21.39 -0.79
N ALA A 276 -13.82 -20.26 -0.58
CA ALA A 276 -15.08 -20.25 0.13
C ALA A 276 -16.11 -21.14 -0.57
N SER A 277 -16.21 -21.05 -1.91
CA SER A 277 -17.11 -21.89 -2.71
C SER A 277 -16.73 -23.37 -2.68
N MET A 278 -15.43 -23.71 -2.64
CA MET A 278 -14.95 -25.08 -2.52
C MET A 278 -15.21 -25.69 -1.14
N VAL A 279 -15.41 -24.88 -0.10
CA VAL A 279 -15.88 -25.36 1.21
C VAL A 279 -17.40 -25.39 1.24
N LEU A 280 -18.06 -24.40 0.65
CA LEU A 280 -19.52 -24.32 0.56
C LEU A 280 -20.12 -25.49 -0.20
N VAL A 281 -19.62 -25.77 -1.40
CA VAL A 281 -20.25 -26.72 -2.32
C VAL A 281 -20.23 -28.12 -1.72
N PRO A 282 -19.13 -28.68 -1.20
CA PRO A 282 -19.14 -29.98 -0.53
C PRO A 282 -19.93 -29.96 0.78
N ALA A 283 -19.91 -28.87 1.56
CA ALA A 283 -20.73 -28.79 2.77
C ALA A 283 -22.23 -28.81 2.45
N VAL A 284 -22.61 -28.23 1.32
CA VAL A 284 -23.97 -28.22 0.80
C VAL A 284 -24.33 -29.55 0.11
N SER A 285 -23.40 -30.19 -0.61
CA SER A 285 -23.62 -31.51 -1.21
C SER A 285 -23.62 -32.64 -0.17
N LEU A 286 -22.83 -32.51 0.90
CA LEU A 286 -22.91 -33.38 2.08
C LEU A 286 -24.09 -33.01 2.97
N ALA A 287 -24.74 -31.86 2.72
CA ALA A 287 -25.95 -31.51 3.43
C ALA A 287 -27.01 -32.57 3.18
N ASP A 288 -27.21 -33.16 2.00
CA ASP A 288 -28.20 -34.25 1.85
C ASP A 288 -27.97 -35.43 2.82
N THR A 289 -26.74 -35.70 3.20
CA THR A 289 -26.40 -36.73 4.19
C THR A 289 -26.43 -36.24 5.64
N PHE A 290 -26.28 -34.93 5.86
CA PHE A 290 -26.30 -34.25 7.16
C PHE A 290 -27.67 -33.63 7.51
N LEU A 291 -28.53 -33.39 6.53
CA LEU A 291 -29.82 -32.71 6.57
C LEU A 291 -30.84 -33.54 7.32
N ASP A 292 -30.77 -34.86 7.18
CA ASP A 292 -31.54 -35.82 7.97
C ASP A 292 -31.17 -35.79 9.47
N THR A 293 -30.00 -35.24 9.85
CA THR A 293 -29.49 -35.29 11.22
C THR A 293 -29.33 -33.92 11.90
N TYR A 294 -29.07 -32.84 11.16
CA TYR A 294 -28.65 -31.54 11.72
C TYR A 294 -29.33 -30.31 11.09
N GLY A 295 -30.27 -30.47 10.15
CA GLY A 295 -31.13 -29.39 9.63
C GLY A 295 -30.45 -28.41 8.63
N SER A 296 -31.18 -28.00 7.60
CA SER A 296 -30.70 -27.19 6.46
C SER A 296 -30.16 -25.82 6.84
N THR A 297 -30.67 -25.28 7.93
CA THR A 297 -30.37 -23.93 8.37
C THR A 297 -28.95 -23.82 8.97
N VAL A 298 -28.37 -24.91 9.48
CA VAL A 298 -26.98 -24.91 10.00
C VAL A 298 -25.98 -24.66 8.88
N VAL A 299 -26.18 -25.37 7.76
CA VAL A 299 -25.30 -25.29 6.58
C VAL A 299 -25.42 -23.91 5.92
N VAL A 300 -26.63 -23.37 5.79
CA VAL A 300 -26.87 -22.07 5.14
C VAL A 300 -26.27 -20.90 5.92
N VAL A 301 -26.39 -20.88 7.25
CA VAL A 301 -25.80 -19.79 8.05
C VAL A 301 -24.27 -19.94 8.15
N SER A 302 -23.76 -21.18 8.24
CA SER A 302 -22.32 -21.50 8.11
C SER A 302 -21.73 -20.96 6.82
N ALA A 303 -22.43 -21.22 5.71
CA ALA A 303 -22.08 -20.70 4.40
C ALA A 303 -22.12 -19.17 4.34
N SER A 304 -23.21 -18.58 4.83
CA SER A 304 -23.45 -17.13 4.76
C SER A 304 -22.38 -16.33 5.50
N ALA A 305 -21.96 -16.78 6.67
CA ALA A 305 -21.00 -16.01 7.43
C ALA A 305 -19.54 -16.33 7.06
N LEU A 306 -19.25 -17.48 6.45
CA LEU A 306 -17.98 -17.69 5.73
C LEU A 306 -17.84 -16.63 4.63
N VAL A 307 -18.89 -16.45 3.82
CA VAL A 307 -18.93 -15.42 2.76
C VAL A 307 -18.79 -14.02 3.34
N LEU A 308 -19.53 -13.70 4.41
CA LEU A 308 -19.43 -12.40 5.09
C LEU A 308 -18.02 -12.14 5.64
N SER A 309 -17.40 -13.15 6.24
CA SER A 309 -16.03 -13.05 6.78
C SER A 309 -15.00 -12.78 5.68
N VAL A 310 -15.12 -13.48 4.53
CA VAL A 310 -14.28 -13.22 3.35
C VAL A 310 -14.52 -11.81 2.83
N LEU A 311 -15.77 -11.34 2.77
CA LEU A 311 -16.10 -10.00 2.32
C LEU A 311 -15.51 -8.92 3.24
N VAL A 312 -15.65 -9.07 4.56
CA VAL A 312 -15.08 -8.15 5.55
C VAL A 312 -13.56 -8.13 5.45
N ALA A 313 -12.91 -9.29 5.32
CA ALA A 313 -11.46 -9.37 5.12
C ALA A 313 -11.01 -8.65 3.84
N LEU A 314 -11.75 -8.81 2.74
CA LEU A 314 -11.48 -8.12 1.48
C LEU A 314 -11.67 -6.61 1.60
N LEU A 315 -12.71 -6.14 2.30
CA LEU A 315 -12.97 -4.72 2.55
C LEU A 315 -11.90 -4.09 3.46
N VAL A 316 -11.48 -4.77 4.51
CA VAL A 316 -10.40 -4.31 5.40
C VAL A 316 -9.05 -4.28 4.67
N ALA A 317 -8.81 -5.24 3.78
CA ALA A 317 -7.61 -5.28 2.96
C ALA A 317 -7.64 -4.23 1.82
N LEU A 318 -8.82 -3.88 1.30
CA LEU A 318 -9.04 -2.97 0.17
C LEU A 318 -8.16 -1.70 0.18
N PRO A 319 -8.10 -0.90 1.28
CA PRO A 319 -7.27 0.30 1.31
C PRO A 319 -5.78 0.02 1.05
N ARG A 320 -5.25 -1.14 1.46
CA ARG A 320 -3.84 -1.50 1.22
C ARG A 320 -3.50 -1.73 -0.24
N TYR A 321 -4.49 -1.93 -1.10
CA TYR A 321 -4.27 -2.17 -2.53
C TYR A 321 -4.80 -1.04 -3.42
N TRP A 322 -5.77 -0.27 -2.92
CA TRP A 322 -6.44 0.75 -3.70
C TRP A 322 -5.96 2.18 -3.46
N THR A 323 -5.27 2.42 -2.34
CA THR A 323 -4.70 3.75 -2.03
C THR A 323 -3.71 4.14 -3.12
N THR A 324 -3.63 5.44 -3.42
CA THR A 324 -2.57 5.92 -4.31
C THR A 324 -1.25 5.69 -3.58
N GLN A 325 -0.46 4.78 -4.12
CA GLN A 325 0.82 4.38 -3.60
C GLN A 325 1.87 4.66 -4.65
N GLY A 326 3.02 5.14 -4.22
CA GLY A 326 4.12 5.39 -5.12
C GLY A 326 5.36 5.85 -4.40
N ILE A 327 6.39 6.08 -5.21
CA ILE A 327 7.67 6.61 -4.77
C ILE A 327 7.79 7.98 -5.41
N GLU A 328 7.95 8.97 -4.56
CA GLU A 328 8.26 10.35 -4.90
C GLU A 328 9.76 10.55 -4.71
N VAL A 329 10.42 11.15 -5.69
CA VAL A 329 11.84 11.48 -5.65
C VAL A 329 11.94 12.98 -5.91
N ASP A 330 12.52 13.70 -4.97
CA ASP A 330 12.64 15.15 -5.01
C ASP A 330 14.04 15.61 -4.58
N GLU A 331 14.21 16.91 -4.35
CA GLU A 331 15.47 17.50 -3.89
C GLU A 331 15.87 17.08 -2.47
N HIS A 332 14.92 16.60 -1.64
CA HIS A 332 15.16 16.23 -0.25
C HIS A 332 15.51 14.75 -0.10
N GLY A 333 14.94 13.88 -0.94
CA GLY A 333 15.19 12.45 -0.85
C GLY A 333 14.23 11.56 -1.63
N ILE A 334 14.00 10.39 -1.07
CA ILE A 334 13.02 9.41 -1.55
C ILE A 334 11.87 9.38 -0.56
N ALA A 335 10.67 9.77 -0.98
CA ALA A 335 9.46 9.62 -0.19
C ALA A 335 8.63 8.42 -0.68
N VAL A 336 8.43 7.47 0.23
CA VAL A 336 7.62 6.27 0.03
C VAL A 336 6.20 6.60 0.51
N VAL A 337 5.31 6.92 -0.43
CA VAL A 337 4.01 7.52 -0.13
C VAL A 337 2.87 6.52 -0.34
N GLN A 338 1.99 6.43 0.65
CA GLN A 338 0.69 5.79 0.61
C GLN A 338 -0.36 6.81 1.03
N ARG A 339 -1.07 7.41 0.07
CA ARG A 339 -2.03 8.50 0.33
C ARG A 339 -3.24 8.01 1.14
N PRO A 340 -3.83 8.87 1.99
CA PRO A 340 -5.02 8.53 2.76
C PRO A 340 -6.26 8.26 1.89
N MET A 341 -7.17 7.47 2.46
CA MET A 341 -8.58 7.36 2.07
C MET A 341 -9.46 7.77 3.25
N TRP A 342 -10.76 7.96 3.01
CA TRP A 342 -11.68 8.39 4.06
C TRP A 342 -11.75 7.47 5.28
N TRP A 343 -11.41 6.18 5.14
CA TRP A 343 -11.30 5.22 6.25
C TRP A 343 -9.85 4.76 6.54
N PHE A 344 -8.83 5.33 5.90
CA PHE A 344 -7.42 4.92 6.06
C PHE A 344 -6.49 6.13 6.09
N ARG A 345 -5.73 6.30 7.18
CA ARG A 345 -4.94 7.52 7.44
C ARG A 345 -3.76 7.76 6.47
N GLY A 346 -3.42 6.83 5.59
CA GLY A 346 -2.22 6.95 4.75
C GLY A 346 -0.94 6.74 5.57
N ARG A 347 0.19 6.65 4.88
CA ARG A 347 1.54 6.60 5.45
C ARG A 347 2.51 7.23 4.46
N THR A 348 3.43 8.05 4.95
CA THR A 348 4.54 8.58 4.17
C THR A 348 5.80 8.33 4.96
N ALA A 349 6.79 7.71 4.32
CA ALA A 349 8.11 7.51 4.88
C ALA A 349 9.11 8.25 4.00
N ALA A 350 9.69 9.35 4.51
CA ALA A 350 10.70 10.12 3.81
C ALA A 350 12.09 9.61 4.18
N ILE A 351 12.93 9.40 3.16
CA ILE A 351 14.32 8.97 3.29
C ILE A 351 15.19 10.09 2.71
N PRO A 352 15.75 10.96 3.55
CA PRO A 352 16.62 12.03 3.10
C PRO A 352 17.81 11.51 2.28
N TRP A 353 18.25 12.24 1.27
CA TRP A 353 19.41 11.83 0.46
C TRP A 353 20.68 11.60 1.29
N GLN A 354 20.88 12.42 2.33
CA GLN A 354 22.02 12.32 3.26
C GLN A 354 22.02 11.02 4.10
N ASP A 355 20.87 10.34 4.19
CA ASP A 355 20.74 9.08 4.93
C ASP A 355 20.97 7.87 4.01
N ILE A 356 21.05 8.08 2.69
CA ILE A 356 21.27 7.04 1.69
C ILE A 356 22.76 6.90 1.43
N ASP A 357 23.27 5.68 1.57
CA ASP A 357 24.67 5.33 1.37
C ASP A 357 24.92 4.89 -0.07
N TYR A 358 24.19 3.89 -0.55
CA TYR A 358 24.19 3.53 -1.97
C TYR A 358 22.89 2.82 -2.37
N ILE A 359 22.65 2.77 -3.68
CA ILE A 359 21.50 2.14 -4.30
C ILE A 359 22.00 1.01 -5.20
N ALA A 360 21.50 -0.20 -4.98
CA ALA A 360 21.92 -1.37 -5.73
C ALA A 360 20.74 -2.18 -6.28
N ARG A 361 20.99 -2.83 -7.41
CA ARG A 361 20.15 -3.94 -7.89
C ARG A 361 20.59 -5.23 -7.24
N SER A 362 19.64 -6.01 -6.75
CA SER A 362 19.89 -7.37 -6.30
C SER A 362 18.86 -8.35 -6.86
N ALA A 363 19.25 -9.62 -6.90
CA ALA A 363 18.33 -10.72 -7.18
C ALA A 363 17.59 -11.08 -5.88
N GLY A 364 16.28 -10.86 -5.87
CA GLY A 364 15.37 -11.32 -4.82
C GLY A 364 14.90 -12.75 -5.04
N PRO A 365 14.00 -13.25 -4.16
CA PRO A 365 13.47 -14.60 -4.25
C PRO A 365 12.72 -14.82 -5.56
N GLY A 366 12.99 -15.95 -6.22
CA GLY A 366 12.38 -16.29 -7.50
C GLY A 366 12.88 -15.44 -8.67
N ASN A 367 14.15 -15.03 -8.64
CA ASN A 367 14.80 -14.20 -9.67
C ASN A 367 14.08 -12.87 -9.94
N LYS A 368 13.36 -12.36 -8.94
CA LYS A 368 12.72 -11.05 -9.02
C LYS A 368 13.78 -9.98 -8.83
N LEU A 369 13.83 -9.01 -9.72
CA LEU A 369 14.70 -7.85 -9.57
C LEU A 369 14.23 -7.00 -8.38
N VAL A 370 15.15 -6.73 -7.45
CA VAL A 370 14.90 -5.91 -6.26
C VAL A 370 15.82 -4.69 -6.32
N LEU A 371 15.26 -3.53 -6.01
CA LEU A 371 16.08 -2.35 -5.77
C LEU A 371 16.28 -2.21 -4.26
N GLU A 372 17.54 -2.18 -3.84
CA GLU A 372 17.97 -1.98 -2.47
C GLU A 372 18.50 -0.57 -2.31
N VAL A 373 17.94 0.17 -1.34
CA VAL A 373 18.46 1.47 -0.91
C VAL A 373 19.10 1.25 0.45
N LEU A 374 20.42 1.25 0.53
CA LEU A 374 21.14 1.09 1.79
C LEU A 374 21.26 2.43 2.48
N LEU A 375 21.09 2.41 3.80
CA LEU A 375 20.99 3.60 4.63
C LEU A 375 22.17 3.66 5.61
N TYR A 376 22.69 4.87 5.85
CA TYR A 376 23.63 5.12 6.95
C TYR A 376 22.95 5.00 8.31
N ARG A 377 21.75 5.56 8.40
CA ARG A 377 20.94 5.60 9.62
C ARG A 377 19.47 5.38 9.26
N VAL A 378 18.74 4.82 10.20
CA VAL A 378 17.29 4.69 10.10
C VAL A 378 16.69 5.44 11.27
N ASP A 379 15.83 6.40 10.95
CA ASP A 379 14.94 6.96 11.95
C ASP A 379 14.03 5.84 12.46
N HIS A 380 13.98 5.67 13.78
CA HIS A 380 13.17 4.63 14.42
C HIS A 380 11.67 4.80 14.16
N ASP A 381 11.25 6.01 13.78
CA ASP A 381 9.86 6.34 13.44
C ASP A 381 9.53 6.11 11.95
N LEU A 382 10.49 5.62 11.15
CA LEU A 382 10.33 5.38 9.72
C LEU A 382 9.39 4.19 9.43
N ALA A 383 8.09 4.46 9.46
CA ALA A 383 7.04 3.47 9.22
C ALA A 383 6.78 3.27 7.72
N MET A 384 7.49 2.32 7.10
CA MET A 384 7.30 1.98 5.70
C MET A 384 5.88 1.45 5.40
N PRO A 385 5.28 1.81 4.24
CA PRO A 385 4.12 1.10 3.72
C PRO A 385 4.44 -0.38 3.53
N GLY A 386 3.49 -1.29 3.74
CA GLY A 386 3.73 -2.74 3.68
C GLY A 386 4.20 -3.30 2.31
N TRP A 387 4.36 -2.44 1.30
CA TRP A 387 4.93 -2.78 0.01
C TRP A 387 6.43 -2.47 -0.13
N ALA A 388 6.95 -1.55 0.69
CA ALA A 388 8.37 -1.33 0.88
C ALA A 388 8.78 -2.07 2.15
N LYS A 389 9.91 -2.76 2.10
CA LYS A 389 10.39 -3.52 3.27
C LYS A 389 11.64 -2.86 3.80
N LEU A 390 11.53 -2.27 4.99
CA LEU A 390 12.70 -1.94 5.79
C LEU A 390 13.31 -3.25 6.32
N VAL A 391 14.62 -3.39 6.19
CA VAL A 391 15.40 -4.49 6.75
C VAL A 391 16.42 -3.84 7.66
N LEU A 392 16.34 -4.14 8.95
CA LEU A 392 17.29 -3.58 9.89
C LEU A 392 18.65 -4.26 9.73
N ALA A 393 19.67 -3.56 10.17
CA ALA A 393 21.00 -4.12 10.20
C ALA A 393 21.01 -5.35 11.15
N GLY A 394 21.65 -6.44 10.74
CA GLY A 394 21.59 -7.75 11.38
C GLY A 394 20.41 -8.64 10.99
N GLU A 395 19.38 -8.11 10.32
CA GLU A 395 18.24 -8.93 9.89
C GLU A 395 18.63 -9.78 8.69
N THR A 396 18.48 -11.10 8.82
CA THR A 396 18.61 -12.03 7.69
C THR A 396 17.31 -12.06 6.88
N LYS A 397 17.43 -11.70 5.60
CA LYS A 397 16.31 -11.76 4.65
C LYS A 397 16.80 -12.32 3.33
N TRP A 398 16.07 -13.31 2.81
CA TRP A 398 16.45 -14.04 1.60
C TRP A 398 17.90 -14.55 1.67
N ASP A 399 18.21 -15.19 2.80
CA ASP A 399 19.52 -15.80 3.09
C ASP A 399 20.71 -14.83 3.12
N ARG A 400 20.43 -13.51 3.19
CA ARG A 400 21.44 -12.47 3.36
C ARG A 400 21.18 -11.68 4.64
N THR A 401 22.16 -11.70 5.54
CA THR A 401 22.20 -10.81 6.70
C THR A 401 22.62 -9.42 6.24
N SER A 402 21.80 -8.42 6.54
CA SER A 402 22.09 -7.04 6.15
C SER A 402 23.13 -6.45 7.11
N SER A 403 24.27 -5.98 6.64
CA SER A 403 25.25 -5.30 7.51
C SER A 403 24.81 -3.88 7.89
N ARG A 404 23.97 -3.25 7.05
CA ARG A 404 23.40 -1.92 7.24
C ARG A 404 21.88 -1.97 7.10
N PRO A 405 21.13 -1.00 7.64
CA PRO A 405 19.72 -0.91 7.35
C PRO A 405 19.50 -0.67 5.85
N ARG A 406 18.47 -1.28 5.27
CA ARG A 406 18.15 -1.11 3.85
C ARG A 406 16.67 -1.16 3.58
N VAL A 407 16.24 -0.45 2.55
CA VAL A 407 14.87 -0.43 2.06
C VAL A 407 14.82 -1.23 0.77
N LEU A 408 13.97 -2.25 0.75
CA LEU A 408 13.80 -3.15 -0.38
C LEU A 408 12.50 -2.82 -1.12
N PHE A 409 12.63 -2.51 -2.41
CA PHE A 409 11.53 -2.37 -3.34
C PHE A 409 11.40 -3.62 -4.20
N THR A 410 10.34 -4.41 -3.94
CA THR A 410 10.05 -5.65 -4.68
C THR A 410 8.92 -5.42 -5.69
N TYR A 411 9.26 -5.07 -6.92
CA TYR A 411 8.29 -4.85 -7.99
C TYR A 411 8.66 -5.59 -9.28
N GLY A 412 7.74 -5.60 -10.24
CA GLY A 412 8.04 -6.11 -11.58
C GLY A 412 9.15 -5.31 -12.26
N HIS A 413 9.90 -5.97 -13.15
CA HIS A 413 11.06 -5.41 -13.86
C HIS A 413 10.82 -4.01 -14.44
N HIS A 414 9.65 -3.76 -15.02
CA HIS A 414 9.30 -2.45 -15.58
C HIS A 414 9.28 -1.34 -14.51
N VAL A 415 8.68 -1.59 -13.34
CA VAL A 415 8.56 -0.57 -12.29
C VAL A 415 9.93 -0.29 -11.67
N ILE A 416 10.73 -1.32 -11.41
CA ILE A 416 12.08 -1.13 -10.88
C ILE A 416 12.98 -0.44 -11.90
N GLY A 417 12.91 -0.81 -13.19
CA GLY A 417 13.68 -0.15 -14.24
C GLY A 417 13.34 1.33 -14.39
N ARG A 418 12.05 1.70 -14.24
CA ARG A 418 11.64 3.12 -14.21
C ARG A 418 12.13 3.83 -12.94
N LEU A 419 12.01 3.17 -11.78
CA LEU A 419 12.46 3.72 -10.50
C LEU A 419 13.96 3.96 -10.48
N GLU A 420 14.75 3.03 -11.00
CA GLU A 420 16.18 3.23 -11.11
C GLU A 420 16.56 4.34 -12.07
N ARG A 421 15.94 4.43 -13.24
CA ARG A 421 16.21 5.54 -14.18
C ARG A 421 15.95 6.88 -13.50
N MET A 422 14.84 6.98 -12.76
CA MET A 422 14.49 8.17 -11.99
C MET A 422 15.52 8.48 -10.88
N LEU A 423 15.91 7.48 -10.09
CA LEU A 423 16.91 7.66 -9.03
C LEU A 423 18.30 7.97 -9.58
N ARG A 424 18.70 7.34 -10.69
CA ARG A 424 19.99 7.60 -11.36
C ARG A 424 20.02 8.99 -11.99
N SER A 425 18.89 9.48 -12.50
CA SER A 425 18.79 10.86 -12.97
C SER A 425 18.88 11.88 -11.82
N ALA A 426 18.42 11.50 -10.62
CA ALA A 426 18.46 12.39 -9.47
C ALA A 426 19.82 12.40 -8.73
N ARG A 427 20.41 11.22 -8.54
CA ARG A 427 21.66 10.98 -7.78
C ARG A 427 22.47 9.85 -8.42
N PRO A 428 23.18 10.10 -9.53
CA PRO A 428 23.96 9.06 -10.21
C PRO A 428 25.12 8.54 -9.34
N ASP A 429 25.65 9.40 -8.46
CA ASP A 429 26.71 9.11 -7.50
C ASP A 429 26.36 7.95 -6.55
N LEU A 430 25.09 7.80 -6.19
CA LEU A 430 24.64 6.73 -5.28
C LEU A 430 24.61 5.33 -5.92
N PHE A 431 24.80 5.22 -7.25
CA PHE A 431 24.86 3.94 -7.96
C PHE A 431 26.29 3.45 -8.19
N GLU A 432 27.27 4.32 -7.99
CA GLU A 432 28.67 3.94 -8.04
C GLU A 432 28.99 3.27 -6.70
N VAL A 433 29.18 1.94 -6.73
CA VAL A 433 29.63 1.21 -5.55
C VAL A 433 30.96 1.86 -5.17
N PRO A 434 31.08 2.47 -3.97
CA PRO A 434 32.34 3.06 -3.56
C PRO A 434 33.38 1.95 -3.66
N ALA A 435 34.41 2.17 -4.47
CA ALA A 435 35.49 1.23 -4.63
C ALA A 435 35.96 0.91 -3.21
N VAL A 436 35.73 -0.33 -2.76
CA VAL A 436 36.14 -0.75 -1.42
C VAL A 436 37.64 -0.55 -1.40
N GLU A 437 38.11 0.53 -0.76
CA GLU A 437 39.51 0.87 -0.70
C GLU A 437 40.23 -0.35 -0.13
N PRO A 438 41.03 -1.07 -0.94
CA PRO A 438 41.68 -2.29 -0.49
C PRO A 438 42.74 -1.89 0.53
N GLY A 439 42.36 -1.86 1.81
CA GLY A 439 43.21 -1.39 2.91
C GLY A 439 42.58 -0.38 3.86
N ALA A 440 41.38 0.15 3.57
CA ALA A 440 40.62 0.88 4.58
C ALA A 440 40.41 -0.10 5.75
N PRO A 441 40.95 0.18 6.95
CA PRO A 441 40.81 -0.73 8.07
C PRO A 441 39.32 -0.89 8.29
N HIS A 442 38.77 -2.07 7.96
CA HIS A 442 37.48 -2.48 8.47
C HIS A 442 37.54 -2.14 9.96
N LEU A 443 36.73 -1.19 10.41
CA LEU A 443 36.64 -0.79 11.81
C LEU A 443 36.29 -2.07 12.56
N ARG A 444 37.32 -2.83 12.96
CA ARG A 444 37.25 -4.17 13.56
C ARG A 444 36.65 -4.13 14.96
N GLY A 445 36.09 -2.98 15.35
CA GLY A 445 35.36 -2.75 16.59
C GLY A 445 33.89 -2.36 16.42
N THR A 446 33.36 -2.18 15.19
CA THR A 446 31.90 -2.04 15.04
C THR A 446 31.31 -3.44 14.96
N ALA A 447 30.94 -3.99 16.12
CA ALA A 447 30.21 -5.25 16.19
C ALA A 447 29.04 -5.19 15.21
N GLU A 448 28.97 -6.16 14.30
CA GLU A 448 27.89 -6.20 13.31
C GLU A 448 26.56 -6.19 14.06
N PRO A 449 25.63 -5.30 13.67
CA PRO A 449 24.33 -5.23 14.29
C PRO A 449 23.67 -6.61 14.24
N GLN A 450 23.09 -7.03 15.37
CA GLN A 450 22.48 -8.35 15.53
C GLN A 450 20.97 -8.19 15.72
N TRP A 451 20.18 -8.79 14.84
CA TRP A 451 18.73 -8.82 14.96
C TRP A 451 18.22 -10.21 15.34
N VAL A 452 17.41 -10.27 16.39
CA VAL A 452 16.74 -11.51 16.80
C VAL A 452 15.24 -11.32 16.72
N SER A 453 14.62 -11.96 15.72
CA SER A 453 13.17 -11.95 15.56
C SER A 453 12.47 -12.65 16.73
N MET A 454 11.51 -11.95 17.32
CA MET A 454 10.60 -12.43 18.36
C MET A 454 9.32 -13.02 17.76
N ARG A 455 9.25 -13.21 16.43
CA ARG A 455 8.06 -13.74 15.76
C ARG A 455 7.97 -15.26 15.86
N GLY A 456 6.93 -15.74 16.56
CA GLY A 456 6.66 -17.17 16.75
C GLY A 456 6.24 -17.88 15.46
N PRO A 457 6.56 -19.19 15.31
CA PRO A 457 5.82 -20.03 14.35
C PRO A 457 4.33 -20.13 14.70
N ARG A 458 3.94 -19.67 15.90
CA ARG A 458 2.57 -19.56 16.38
C ARG A 458 1.66 -18.68 15.51
N LEU A 459 2.19 -17.94 14.53
CA LEU A 459 1.35 -17.20 13.58
C LEU A 459 0.33 -18.12 12.90
N ALA A 460 0.78 -19.29 12.41
CA ALA A 460 -0.11 -20.25 11.77
C ALA A 460 -1.19 -20.75 12.75
N VAL A 461 -0.81 -21.02 14.01
CA VAL A 461 -1.75 -21.42 15.07
C VAL A 461 -2.75 -20.31 15.39
N TRP A 462 -2.34 -19.04 15.38
CA TRP A 462 -3.25 -17.91 15.58
C TRP A 462 -4.21 -17.71 14.41
N ILE A 463 -3.73 -17.86 13.18
CA ILE A 463 -4.59 -17.81 11.99
C ILE A 463 -5.61 -18.95 12.05
N LEU A 464 -5.15 -20.18 12.32
CA LEU A 464 -6.02 -21.35 12.44
C LEU A 464 -7.04 -21.19 13.58
N GLY A 465 -6.60 -20.69 14.73
CA GLY A 465 -7.48 -20.42 15.88
C GLY A 465 -8.50 -19.33 15.60
N ALA A 466 -8.12 -18.24 14.92
CA ALA A 466 -9.05 -17.19 14.52
C ALA A 466 -10.09 -17.70 13.52
N VAL A 467 -9.65 -18.49 12.52
CA VAL A 467 -10.55 -19.13 11.57
C VAL A 467 -11.52 -20.08 12.27
N PHE A 468 -11.01 -20.91 13.19
CA PHE A 468 -11.84 -21.82 13.99
C PHE A 468 -12.88 -21.08 14.82
N VAL A 469 -12.47 -20.03 15.56
CA VAL A 469 -13.38 -19.23 16.38
C VAL A 469 -14.47 -18.59 15.53
N CYS A 470 -14.12 -17.98 14.39
CA CYS A 470 -15.12 -17.40 13.49
C CYS A 470 -16.06 -18.49 12.93
N TYR A 471 -15.53 -19.65 12.52
CA TYR A 471 -16.34 -20.75 12.03
C TYR A 471 -17.34 -21.26 13.10
N THR A 472 -16.87 -21.45 14.32
CA THR A 472 -17.72 -21.94 15.42
C THR A 472 -18.77 -20.92 15.83
N ASP A 473 -18.44 -19.63 15.88
CA ASP A 473 -19.39 -18.54 16.17
C ASP A 473 -20.58 -18.56 15.21
N VAL A 474 -20.25 -18.73 13.93
CA VAL A 474 -21.22 -18.83 12.85
C VAL A 474 -22.05 -20.10 12.98
N ALA A 475 -21.41 -21.26 13.17
CA ALA A 475 -22.12 -22.53 13.27
C ALA A 475 -23.07 -22.56 14.49
N LEU A 476 -22.69 -21.95 15.61
CA LEU A 476 -23.56 -21.83 16.80
C LEU A 476 -24.73 -20.89 16.56
N THR A 477 -24.49 -19.75 15.88
CA THR A 477 -25.55 -18.83 15.46
C THR A 477 -26.52 -19.52 14.51
N ALA A 478 -25.99 -20.35 13.61
CA ALA A 478 -26.75 -21.16 12.68
C ALA A 478 -27.68 -22.14 13.40
N MET A 479 -27.10 -23.00 14.25
CA MET A 479 -27.80 -24.01 15.05
C MET A 479 -28.90 -23.39 15.92
N SER A 480 -28.63 -22.25 16.55
CA SER A 480 -29.63 -21.57 17.38
C SER A 480 -30.82 -21.06 16.60
N VAL A 481 -30.61 -20.53 15.38
CA VAL A 481 -31.71 -20.11 14.51
C VAL A 481 -32.53 -21.32 14.03
N VAL A 482 -31.89 -22.45 13.74
CA VAL A 482 -32.58 -23.70 13.34
C VAL A 482 -33.47 -24.21 14.47
N ALA A 483 -32.88 -24.42 15.64
CA ALA A 483 -33.57 -24.97 16.80
C ALA A 483 -34.75 -24.07 17.22
N PHE A 484 -34.58 -22.76 17.10
CA PHE A 484 -35.67 -21.81 17.34
C PHE A 484 -36.83 -22.01 16.35
N ALA A 485 -36.52 -22.21 15.06
CA ALA A 485 -37.53 -22.41 14.02
C ALA A 485 -38.27 -23.75 14.16
N GLU A 486 -37.60 -24.79 14.67
CA GLU A 486 -38.19 -26.11 14.95
C GLU A 486 -38.98 -26.16 16.27
N GLY A 487 -38.92 -25.09 17.07
CA GLY A 487 -39.59 -25.01 18.37
C GLY A 487 -38.82 -25.68 19.51
N ASP A 488 -37.57 -26.11 19.28
CA ASP A 488 -36.67 -26.57 20.33
C ASP A 488 -35.96 -25.39 21.00
N TRP A 489 -36.65 -24.83 21.99
CA TRP A 489 -36.17 -23.67 22.73
C TRP A 489 -34.91 -23.94 23.54
N VAL A 490 -34.64 -25.19 23.95
CA VAL A 490 -33.48 -25.53 24.78
C VAL A 490 -32.21 -25.42 23.93
N ASP A 491 -32.22 -26.04 22.75
CA ASP A 491 -31.10 -26.00 21.81
C ASP A 491 -30.93 -24.60 21.18
N ALA A 492 -32.04 -23.88 20.95
CA ALA A 492 -32.01 -22.50 20.49
C ALA A 492 -31.27 -21.58 21.48
N VAL A 493 -31.64 -21.65 22.76
CA VAL A 493 -31.00 -20.87 23.83
C VAL A 493 -29.55 -21.31 24.02
N GLY A 494 -29.27 -22.62 23.98
CA GLY A 494 -27.92 -23.16 24.07
C GLY A 494 -26.99 -22.65 22.97
N GLY A 495 -27.43 -22.68 21.71
CA GLY A 495 -26.69 -22.15 20.57
C GLY A 495 -26.51 -20.63 20.63
N ALA A 496 -27.52 -19.88 21.08
CA ALA A 496 -27.44 -18.42 21.20
C ALA A 496 -26.45 -17.99 22.29
N VAL A 497 -26.46 -18.66 23.45
CA VAL A 497 -25.45 -18.46 24.50
C VAL A 497 -24.06 -18.80 23.99
N GLY A 498 -23.92 -19.92 23.27
CA GLY A 498 -22.67 -20.30 22.61
C GLY A 498 -22.15 -19.23 21.65
N ALA A 499 -23.01 -18.70 20.78
CA ALA A 499 -22.67 -17.62 19.84
C ALA A 499 -22.24 -16.34 20.58
N VAL A 500 -22.94 -15.93 21.65
CA VAL A 500 -22.52 -14.75 22.42
C VAL A 500 -21.13 -14.93 23.03
N VAL A 501 -20.83 -16.12 23.57
CA VAL A 501 -19.50 -16.44 24.11
C VAL A 501 -18.45 -16.39 23.00
N PHE A 502 -18.70 -17.03 21.86
CA PHE A 502 -17.77 -17.06 20.73
C PHE A 502 -17.58 -15.70 20.09
N LEU A 503 -18.60 -14.86 20.00
CA LEU A 503 -18.49 -13.47 19.57
C LEU A 503 -17.60 -12.65 20.51
N GLY A 504 -17.67 -12.92 21.82
CA GLY A 504 -16.72 -12.39 22.81
C GLY A 504 -15.28 -12.84 22.54
N VAL A 505 -15.07 -14.12 22.23
CA VAL A 505 -13.75 -14.67 21.84
C VAL A 505 -13.28 -14.07 20.51
N THR A 506 -14.16 -13.91 19.51
CA THR A 506 -13.88 -13.25 18.24
C THR A 506 -13.44 -11.82 18.48
N GLY A 507 -14.17 -11.07 19.31
CA GLY A 507 -13.81 -9.71 19.72
C GLY A 507 -12.43 -9.64 20.38
N TRP A 508 -12.12 -10.62 21.25
CA TRP A 508 -10.80 -10.74 21.87
C TRP A 508 -9.69 -11.10 20.87
N VAL A 509 -9.93 -12.06 19.96
CA VAL A 509 -9.01 -12.46 18.90
C VAL A 509 -8.73 -11.28 17.99
N VAL A 510 -9.76 -10.55 17.57
CA VAL A 510 -9.66 -9.30 16.83
C VAL A 510 -8.77 -8.36 17.63
N HIS A 511 -9.10 -8.03 18.88
CA HIS A 511 -8.32 -7.10 19.72
C HIS A 511 -6.83 -7.46 19.85
N VAL A 512 -6.51 -8.76 20.01
CA VAL A 512 -5.14 -9.25 20.22
C VAL A 512 -4.38 -9.48 18.92
N ALA A 513 -5.09 -9.84 17.84
CA ALA A 513 -4.53 -10.19 16.53
C ALA A 513 -3.45 -9.21 16.07
N PRO A 514 -3.69 -7.87 16.03
CA PRO A 514 -2.68 -6.90 15.64
C PRO A 514 -1.32 -7.14 16.28
N ARG A 515 -1.27 -7.39 17.60
CA ARG A 515 -0.05 -7.60 18.38
C ARG A 515 0.68 -8.90 18.02
N MET A 516 -0.05 -9.91 17.54
CA MET A 516 0.52 -11.19 17.13
C MET A 516 0.99 -11.15 15.67
N PHE A 517 0.43 -10.25 14.86
CA PHE A 517 0.83 -10.02 13.47
C PHE A 517 1.98 -9.02 13.32
N THR A 518 2.30 -8.23 14.35
CA THR A 518 3.41 -7.27 14.32
C THR A 518 4.74 -7.98 14.10
N HIS A 519 5.59 -7.41 13.25
CA HIS A 519 7.00 -7.76 13.25
C HIS A 519 7.59 -7.27 14.58
N GLN A 520 8.28 -8.16 15.28
CA GLN A 520 8.80 -7.88 16.61
C GLN A 520 10.16 -8.53 16.78
N GLY A 521 11.05 -7.89 17.51
CA GLY A 521 12.40 -8.39 17.72
C GLY A 521 13.26 -7.50 18.62
N VAL A 522 14.46 -7.98 18.89
CA VAL A 522 15.52 -7.25 19.58
C VAL A 522 16.63 -7.00 18.57
N SER A 523 16.98 -5.73 18.37
CA SER A 523 18.20 -5.33 17.66
C SER A 523 19.24 -4.92 18.69
N ALA A 524 20.50 -5.28 18.46
CA ALA A 524 21.63 -4.76 19.24
C ALA A 524 22.73 -4.32 18.28
N ASP A 525 23.23 -3.12 18.46
CA ASP A 525 24.28 -2.54 17.63
C ASP A 525 25.21 -1.67 18.49
N VAL A 526 26.16 -0.93 17.90
CA VAL A 526 27.10 -0.09 18.65
C VAL A 526 26.45 1.07 19.42
N SER A 527 25.24 1.49 19.05
CA SER A 527 24.52 2.60 19.70
C SER A 527 23.71 2.14 20.91
N GLY A 528 23.16 0.92 20.87
CA GLY A 528 22.39 0.39 21.99
C GLY A 528 21.59 -0.86 21.65
N ILE A 529 20.57 -1.11 22.47
CA ILE A 529 19.56 -2.16 22.30
C ILE A 529 18.27 -1.51 21.83
N THR A 530 17.73 -1.95 20.70
CA THR A 530 16.42 -1.50 20.20
C THR A 530 15.40 -2.63 20.29
N LEU A 531 14.37 -2.44 21.12
CA LEU A 531 13.23 -3.34 21.23
C LEU A 531 12.15 -2.86 20.26
N VAL A 532 11.82 -3.64 19.24
CA VAL A 532 10.91 -3.21 18.16
C VAL A 532 9.65 -4.07 18.17
N GLN A 533 8.50 -3.40 18.02
CA GLN A 533 7.21 -4.00 17.69
C GLN A 533 6.50 -3.11 16.67
N GLU A 534 6.60 -3.46 15.39
CA GLU A 534 6.12 -2.64 14.28
C GLU A 534 4.59 -2.47 14.28
N PRO A 535 4.07 -1.37 13.72
CA PRO A 535 2.63 -1.17 13.57
C PRO A 535 2.00 -2.20 12.61
N ALA A 536 0.98 -2.92 13.07
CA ALA A 536 0.17 -3.82 12.24
C ALA A 536 -1.33 -3.64 12.53
N LEU A 537 -2.15 -3.71 11.48
CA LEU A 537 -3.61 -3.50 11.58
C LEU A 537 -3.93 -2.16 12.28
N TRP A 538 -4.65 -2.17 13.41
CA TRP A 538 -4.94 -0.99 14.23
C TRP A 538 -4.01 -0.83 15.46
N PHE A 539 -2.96 -1.65 15.58
CA PHE A 539 -1.92 -1.44 16.58
C PHE A 539 -0.90 -0.43 16.07
N ALA A 540 -0.64 0.61 16.87
CA ALA A 540 0.21 1.74 16.50
C ALA A 540 1.71 1.42 16.43
N GLY A 541 2.14 0.25 16.91
CA GLY A 541 3.55 -0.07 17.08
C GLY A 541 4.10 0.46 18.40
N ARG A 542 5.23 -0.08 18.84
CA ARG A 542 6.03 0.39 19.98
C ARG A 542 7.50 0.10 19.72
N THR A 543 8.35 1.10 19.87
CA THR A 543 9.79 0.96 19.74
C THR A 543 10.45 1.59 20.96
N ALA A 544 11.40 0.89 21.57
CA ALA A 544 12.20 1.42 22.67
C ALA A 544 13.68 1.26 22.33
N HIS A 545 14.37 2.37 22.14
CA HIS A 545 15.82 2.40 22.00
C HIS A 545 16.45 2.64 23.38
N ILE A 546 17.43 1.81 23.73
CA ILE A 546 18.13 1.82 25.02
C ILE A 546 19.62 1.98 24.72
N PRO A 547 20.18 3.19 24.87
CA PRO A 547 21.60 3.42 24.66
C PRO A 547 22.45 2.57 25.60
N TRP A 548 23.59 2.07 25.14
CA TRP A 548 24.49 1.30 26.03
C TRP A 548 24.90 2.01 27.31
N PRO A 549 25.17 3.34 27.33
CA PRO A 549 25.46 4.06 28.57
C PRO A 549 24.33 3.99 29.60
N ASP A 550 23.10 3.76 29.16
CA ASP A 550 21.94 3.64 30.04
C ASP A 550 21.78 2.21 30.58
N VAL A 551 22.45 1.20 29.98
CA VAL A 551 22.45 -0.19 30.43
C VAL A 551 23.52 -0.39 31.50
N ARG A 552 23.12 -0.79 32.71
CA ARG A 552 24.02 -1.13 33.81
C ARG A 552 24.50 -2.58 33.77
N THR A 553 23.57 -3.50 33.59
CA THR A 553 23.87 -4.95 33.53
C THR A 553 22.77 -5.69 32.79
N ILE A 554 23.16 -6.81 32.18
CA ILE A 554 22.26 -7.75 31.53
C ILE A 554 22.34 -9.07 32.30
N SER A 555 21.25 -9.44 32.96
CA SER A 555 21.14 -10.72 33.65
C SER A 555 20.18 -11.67 32.93
N GLN A 556 20.47 -12.95 33.06
CA GLN A 556 19.63 -14.04 32.57
C GLN A 556 18.94 -14.65 33.78
N ASP A 557 17.64 -14.85 33.70
CA ASP A 557 16.87 -15.50 34.76
C ASP A 557 15.95 -16.57 34.16
N VAL A 558 15.53 -17.52 34.97
CA VAL A 558 14.59 -18.57 34.59
C VAL A 558 13.41 -18.50 35.53
N LEU A 559 12.34 -17.86 35.08
CA LEU A 559 11.10 -17.84 35.82
C LEU A 559 10.44 -19.22 35.75
N VAL A 560 10.45 -19.91 36.87
CA VAL A 560 9.74 -21.18 37.05
C VAL A 560 8.36 -20.89 37.60
N THR A 561 7.33 -21.11 36.79
CA THR A 561 5.92 -21.02 37.19
C THR A 561 5.31 -22.40 37.39
N GLY A 562 4.44 -22.56 38.39
CA GLY A 562 3.73 -23.81 38.70
C GLY A 562 4.41 -24.67 39.77
N THR A 563 3.65 -25.62 40.34
CA THR A 563 4.12 -26.59 41.34
C THR A 563 4.01 -28.01 40.79
N GLY A 564 4.95 -28.89 41.17
CA GLY A 564 4.91 -30.31 40.78
C GLY A 564 5.08 -30.56 39.26
N LYS A 565 4.18 -31.36 38.69
CA LYS A 565 4.22 -31.79 37.27
C LYS A 565 3.93 -30.66 36.27
N ASP A 566 3.31 -29.56 36.71
CA ASP A 566 2.99 -28.40 35.87
C ASP A 566 4.07 -27.31 35.89
N ARG A 567 5.29 -27.67 36.31
CA ARG A 567 6.43 -26.76 36.34
C ARG A 567 6.82 -26.31 34.93
N ARG A 568 6.54 -25.06 34.60
CA ARG A 568 6.94 -24.41 33.35
C ARG A 568 8.08 -23.44 33.62
N SER A 569 9.24 -23.66 33.01
CA SER A 569 10.35 -22.70 33.01
C SER A 569 10.21 -21.76 31.82
N SER A 570 10.34 -20.45 32.09
CA SER A 570 10.40 -19.39 31.08
C SER A 570 11.69 -18.63 31.26
N ALA A 571 12.61 -18.75 30.31
CA ALA A 571 13.83 -17.97 30.30
C ALA A 571 13.51 -16.48 30.06
N LEU A 572 14.11 -15.61 30.87
CA LEU A 572 13.95 -14.17 30.89
C LEU A 572 15.31 -13.49 30.69
N VAL A 573 15.31 -12.35 30.02
CA VAL A 573 16.47 -11.46 29.96
C VAL A 573 16.09 -10.17 30.66
N HIS A 574 16.85 -9.77 31.67
CA HIS A 574 16.64 -8.51 32.37
C HIS A 574 17.70 -7.50 31.95
N LEU A 575 17.25 -6.33 31.53
CA LEU A 575 18.09 -5.15 31.32
C LEU A 575 17.89 -4.24 32.53
N MET A 576 18.95 -4.00 33.28
CA MET A 576 18.95 -3.03 34.38
C MET A 576 19.45 -1.69 33.85
N LEU A 577 18.66 -0.63 34.03
CA LEU A 577 18.96 0.69 33.50
C LEU A 577 19.35 1.68 34.59
N HIS A 578 20.31 2.56 34.30
CA HIS A 578 20.70 3.67 35.16
C HIS A 578 19.60 4.75 35.25
N TYR A 579 18.93 5.06 34.14
CA TYR A 579 17.97 6.15 34.05
C TYR A 579 16.55 5.62 33.73
N PRO A 580 15.63 5.61 34.71
CA PRO A 580 14.31 4.99 34.57
C PRO A 580 13.39 5.72 33.58
N ASP A 581 13.54 7.04 33.45
CA ASP A 581 12.54 7.89 32.80
C ASP A 581 12.65 7.93 31.27
N ARG A 582 13.70 7.35 30.69
CA ARG A 582 13.94 7.40 29.24
C ARG A 582 13.15 6.37 28.44
N VAL A 583 12.66 5.29 29.07
CA VAL A 583 11.93 4.23 28.38
C VAL A 583 10.44 4.35 28.67
N THR A 584 9.76 5.22 27.92
CA THR A 584 8.32 5.52 28.11
C THR A 584 7.39 4.50 27.45
N SER A 585 7.86 3.77 26.43
CA SER A 585 7.00 2.87 25.63
C SER A 585 7.69 1.56 25.20
N ALA A 586 7.86 0.64 26.14
CA ALA A 586 8.34 -0.70 25.79
C ALA A 586 7.30 -1.51 24.97
N PRO A 587 7.75 -2.38 24.06
CA PRO A 587 6.90 -3.38 23.41
C PRO A 587 6.08 -4.21 24.38
N THR A 588 4.91 -4.70 23.98
CA THR A 588 4.00 -5.43 24.89
C THR A 588 4.55 -6.76 25.42
N TRP A 589 5.60 -7.29 24.77
CA TRP A 589 6.32 -8.49 25.20
C TRP A 589 7.50 -8.20 26.14
N ALA A 590 7.77 -6.93 26.42
CA ALA A 590 8.72 -6.45 27.42
C ALA A 590 7.95 -5.74 28.54
N SER A 591 8.26 -6.04 29.79
CA SER A 591 7.67 -5.34 30.93
C SER A 591 8.69 -4.41 31.56
N VAL A 592 8.34 -3.14 31.71
CA VAL A 592 9.11 -2.15 32.47
C VAL A 592 8.59 -2.16 33.90
N ALA A 593 9.45 -2.50 34.85
CA ALA A 593 9.16 -2.36 36.27
C ALA A 593 9.93 -1.12 36.77
N PRO A 594 9.27 0.04 36.92
CA PRO A 594 9.92 1.31 37.24
C PRO A 594 10.52 1.40 38.66
N ARG A 595 10.39 0.35 39.47
CA ARG A 595 11.02 0.22 40.79
C ARG A 595 10.84 -1.21 41.25
N GLU A 596 11.91 -1.93 41.57
CA GLU A 596 11.75 -3.02 42.53
C GLU A 596 11.47 -2.41 43.90
N LEU A 597 10.18 -2.40 44.25
CA LEU A 597 9.77 -2.56 45.64
C LEU A 597 10.29 -3.94 46.10
N GLN A 598 11.15 -3.93 47.13
CA GLN A 598 11.45 -5.05 48.05
C GLN A 598 12.67 -5.95 47.82
N THR A 599 13.60 -5.66 46.91
CA THR A 599 14.95 -6.23 47.06
C THR A 599 15.72 -5.32 48.03
N PRO A 600 16.07 -5.76 49.26
CA PRO A 600 16.81 -4.92 50.19
C PRO A 600 18.11 -4.50 49.50
N PRO A 601 18.36 -3.20 49.29
CA PRO A 601 19.57 -2.78 48.61
C PRO A 601 20.77 -3.24 49.41
N ALA A 602 21.59 -4.12 48.83
CA ALA A 602 22.94 -4.33 49.34
C ALA A 602 23.79 -3.04 49.23
N SER A 603 23.33 -2.03 48.46
CA SER A 603 23.92 -0.70 48.42
C SER A 603 22.86 0.39 48.07
N PRO A 604 22.80 1.55 48.78
CA PRO A 604 21.58 2.36 48.89
C PRO A 604 21.28 3.37 47.77
N THR A 605 22.04 3.49 46.68
CA THR A 605 22.13 4.83 46.02
C THR A 605 21.51 5.03 44.64
N GLU A 606 20.99 4.04 43.90
CA GLU A 606 20.41 4.36 42.57
C GLU A 606 19.13 3.58 42.25
N PRO A 607 18.01 4.26 41.90
CA PRO A 607 16.80 3.60 41.44
C PRO A 607 17.03 2.99 40.06
N LEU A 608 17.14 1.67 40.00
CA LEU A 608 17.26 0.94 38.74
C LEU A 608 15.87 0.63 38.15
N THR A 609 15.71 0.88 36.85
CA THR A 609 14.57 0.32 36.10
C THR A 609 14.95 -1.01 35.51
N ARG A 610 14.08 -2.01 35.73
CA ARG A 610 14.23 -3.33 35.14
C ARG A 610 13.32 -3.47 33.94
N ILE A 611 13.90 -3.73 32.77
CA ILE A 611 13.16 -4.18 31.59
C ILE A 611 13.31 -5.69 31.49
N THR A 612 12.19 -6.40 31.60
CA THR A 612 12.15 -7.85 31.45
C THR A 612 11.67 -8.21 30.06
N ILE A 613 12.56 -8.82 29.27
CA ILE A 613 12.24 -9.38 27.95
C ILE A 613 11.82 -10.84 28.15
N LYS A 614 10.67 -11.23 27.58
CA LYS A 614 10.13 -12.61 27.64
C LYS A 614 10.27 -13.32 26.29
N PRO A 615 11.46 -13.82 25.92
CA PRO A 615 11.69 -14.38 24.59
C PRO A 615 11.16 -15.79 24.36
N GLY A 616 10.91 -16.52 25.45
CA GLY A 616 10.66 -17.95 25.45
C GLY A 616 11.96 -18.76 25.28
N ASN A 617 11.91 -20.03 25.68
CA ASN A 617 13.11 -20.86 25.86
C ASN A 617 13.95 -21.02 24.58
N ARG A 618 13.32 -21.12 23.41
CA ARG A 618 14.03 -21.30 22.12
C ARG A 618 14.81 -20.06 21.67
N ARG A 619 14.44 -18.87 22.11
CA ARG A 619 15.03 -17.60 21.64
C ARG A 619 15.96 -16.95 22.64
N HIS A 620 15.83 -17.31 23.91
CA HIS A 620 16.68 -16.79 24.97
C HIS A 620 18.17 -16.83 24.60
N ALA A 621 18.67 -18.01 24.20
CA ALA A 621 20.08 -18.17 23.80
C ALA A 621 20.48 -17.29 22.60
N ARG A 622 19.56 -17.06 21.64
CA ARG A 622 19.83 -16.19 20.49
C ARG A 622 19.92 -14.73 20.88
N ILE A 623 19.02 -14.26 21.74
CA ILE A 623 19.05 -12.86 22.23
C ILE A 623 20.29 -12.62 23.08
N VAL A 624 20.59 -13.52 24.02
CA VAL A 624 21.80 -13.44 24.85
C VAL A 624 23.04 -13.47 23.96
N GLY A 625 23.09 -14.36 22.96
CA GLY A 625 24.19 -14.43 22.00
C GLY A 625 24.37 -13.14 21.20
N ALA A 626 23.27 -12.57 20.69
CA ALA A 626 23.27 -11.29 19.98
C ALA A 626 23.76 -10.13 20.86
N LEU A 627 23.24 -10.01 22.08
CA LEU A 627 23.65 -8.97 23.03
C LEU A 627 25.12 -9.13 23.45
N ARG A 628 25.56 -10.36 23.72
CA ARG A 628 26.95 -10.67 24.11
C ARG A 628 27.94 -10.47 22.97
N ALA A 629 27.53 -10.72 21.73
CA ALA A 629 28.36 -10.48 20.55
C ALA A 629 28.66 -8.98 20.36
N VAL A 630 27.74 -8.10 20.76
CA VAL A 630 27.89 -6.65 20.65
C VAL A 630 28.59 -6.06 21.88
N ARG A 631 28.21 -6.48 23.09
CA ARG A 631 28.77 -6.01 24.36
C ARG A 631 28.93 -7.14 25.39
N PRO A 632 30.06 -7.88 25.36
CA PRO A 632 30.29 -8.97 26.31
C PRO A 632 30.48 -8.47 27.76
N ASP A 633 30.91 -7.21 27.93
CA ASP A 633 31.22 -6.56 29.20
C ASP A 633 30.00 -6.39 30.14
N PHE A 634 28.78 -6.40 29.63
CA PHE A 634 27.56 -6.28 30.45
C PHE A 634 27.07 -7.58 31.09
N PHE A 635 27.73 -8.71 30.81
CA PHE A 635 27.37 -10.02 31.35
C PHE A 635 28.31 -10.39 32.52
N PRO A 636 27.82 -10.43 33.77
CA PRO A 636 28.66 -10.79 34.91
C PRO A 636 29.11 -12.25 34.82
N GLY A 637 30.43 -12.49 34.97
CA GLY A 637 31.03 -13.83 35.00
C GLY A 637 31.35 -14.44 33.64
N ALA A 638 31.56 -13.62 32.61
CA ALA A 638 32.19 -14.04 31.35
C ALA A 638 33.72 -14.11 31.45
#